data_AF-A0A812T4Y6-F1
#
_entry.id   AF-A0A812T4Y6-F1
#
_cell.length_a   1.000
_cell.length_b   1.000
_cell.length_c   1.000
_cell.angle_alpha   90.00
_cell.angle_beta   90.00
_cell.angle_gamma   90.00
#
_symmetry.space_group_name_H-M   'P 1'
#
loop_
_entity.id
_entity.type
_entity.pdbx_description
1 polymer ?
#
loop_
_entity_poly.entity_id
_entity_poly.type
_entity_poly.pdbx_seq_one_letter_code
_entity_poly.pdbx_strand_id
1 'polypeptide(L)'
;MAHVGAVVVGAGVVGAAAARSLARAGLEVLAVDRFRQAGQGTTSRNSQVIHAGLYYPDGSLKARFCAASAARLYKFAESRHIPHWNCQKLVVAAEGQEERLKTVAEHARSIGCLQKENMRMLSRHDLKVLEPDLVASAAILSPGTGVICAHSVVSALLAEAEASGADFSFGSDVEDVSWDGNAFTLTFSDGFKVTCDKLINAAGLHAGQLAETFVEPRLLPKFRFCKGNYFRPTVPVPFQRLIYPLPPPSGAGLGTHLTLDVEGGGAKFGPDTEWLPDDYAPVKDMDGSGVYNVDASRAASFEESIQCWWPSLPSGSLAPDYSGLRVKVPSGDFEITSHGMEGYCGLYGIESPGLTSSLMIADQVLRVLGVPIPAEAQEDELERPPPGTRCFSDGLRTLLQGEASESVLEALKQRREEVRKDVEAAAVRWGQAADARLRSACAEPVPSFPGRLSSAAALLEEHRAATGGALKGVFDRLQGFQRLLARRRCLEDIVSMVKKTDAVREAVFACRPAEELPVAEMAEVVTLCSRLPSRSRAVGVKRARFLTEPLRSALSQALLSALRETGTWPKEPGTSVQPGGDAREKVLRLCRRLSQLQESARDLRQLEGSELSPAEDSVSWPCQALATPLVARFRHHFCRPDSELCRTDKPEWAFRYLVEMASDHATELEGWLAQLRAEDCRSMVAGLVAALATEGRRFVAGRLRALSEDEVAKPWLLQTLHQLVRFHSALVGLGGTAAAQALMADFDGNVLLAPGEPSEEPGDSPSEPAQRGALAEGDLQGLHSPL
;
A
#
# COMPACT_ATOMS: atom_id res chain seq x y z
N MET A 1 13.99 31.85 7.49
CA MET A 1 14.93 30.72 7.46
C MET A 1 14.68 29.96 8.74
N ALA A 2 14.24 28.71 8.65
CA ALA A 2 14.05 27.86 9.84
C ALA A 2 15.37 27.12 10.12
N HIS A 3 15.77 27.02 11.39
CA HIS A 3 16.94 26.23 11.81
C HIS A 3 16.46 24.98 12.55
N VAL A 4 17.11 23.85 12.29
CA VAL A 4 16.79 22.53 12.85
C VAL A 4 18.08 21.80 13.19
N GLY A 5 18.13 21.06 14.30
CA GLY A 5 19.35 20.31 14.69
C GLY A 5 19.88 19.35 13.61
N ALA A 6 19.02 18.53 13.02
CA ALA A 6 19.39 17.58 11.96
C ALA A 6 18.34 17.52 10.85
N VAL A 7 18.81 17.43 9.60
CA VAL A 7 17.95 17.18 8.42
C VAL A 7 18.34 15.86 7.75
N VAL A 8 17.36 15.01 7.51
CA VAL A 8 17.51 13.77 6.73
C VAL A 8 16.82 13.96 5.38
N VAL A 9 17.61 13.93 4.29
CA VAL A 9 17.07 14.06 2.93
C VAL A 9 16.82 12.66 2.34
N GLY A 10 15.56 12.33 2.13
CA GLY A 10 15.06 11.04 1.69
C GLY A 10 14.40 10.24 2.82
N ALA A 11 13.15 9.84 2.64
CA ALA A 11 12.35 9.01 3.56
C ALA A 11 12.12 7.60 3.00
N GLY A 12 13.11 7.05 2.29
CA GLY A 12 13.22 5.61 2.07
C GLY A 12 13.54 4.85 3.37
N VAL A 13 13.61 3.52 3.33
CA VAL A 13 13.85 2.71 4.54
C VAL A 13 15.12 3.10 5.32
N VAL A 14 16.17 3.49 4.61
CA VAL A 14 17.44 3.93 5.22
C VAL A 14 17.30 5.31 5.87
N GLY A 15 16.66 6.26 5.20
CA GLY A 15 16.41 7.59 5.75
C GLY A 15 15.46 7.56 6.95
N ALA A 16 14.41 6.75 6.89
CA ALA A 16 13.52 6.52 8.03
C ALA A 16 14.26 5.92 9.24
N ALA A 17 15.15 4.94 9.02
CA ALA A 17 15.96 4.36 10.09
C ALA A 17 16.94 5.38 10.70
N ALA A 18 17.56 6.24 9.87
CA ALA A 18 18.43 7.32 10.32
C ALA A 18 17.66 8.36 11.14
N ALA A 19 16.51 8.83 10.63
CA ALA A 19 15.66 9.80 11.33
C ALA A 19 15.23 9.28 12.70
N ARG A 20 14.79 8.02 12.78
CA ARG A 20 14.47 7.34 14.03
C ARG A 20 15.64 7.34 15.01
N SER A 21 16.82 6.94 14.55
CA SER A 21 17.97 6.76 15.44
C SER A 21 18.49 8.09 15.96
N LEU A 22 18.47 9.14 15.13
CA LEU A 22 18.82 10.51 15.53
C LEU A 22 17.81 11.07 16.53
N ALA A 23 16.51 10.89 16.29
CA ALA A 23 15.46 11.35 17.20
C ALA A 23 15.53 10.63 18.56
N ARG A 24 15.78 9.31 18.57
CA ARG A 24 16.01 8.54 19.82
C ARG A 24 17.28 8.95 20.55
N ALA A 25 18.27 9.51 19.85
CA ALA A 25 19.44 10.13 20.47
C ALA A 25 19.17 11.55 21.01
N GLY A 26 17.93 12.03 20.93
CA GLY A 26 17.50 13.31 21.47
C GLY A 26 17.74 14.51 20.55
N LEU A 27 18.06 14.28 19.27
CA LEU A 27 18.22 15.37 18.30
C LEU A 27 16.85 15.84 17.78
N GLU A 28 16.74 17.13 17.52
CA GLU A 28 15.65 17.69 16.71
C GLU A 28 15.88 17.28 15.25
N VAL A 29 14.95 16.54 14.67
CA VAL A 29 15.10 15.94 13.34
C VAL A 29 13.97 16.40 12.42
N LEU A 30 14.33 16.88 11.23
CA LEU A 30 13.41 17.07 10.11
C LEU A 30 13.78 16.09 8.99
N ALA A 31 12.91 15.14 8.69
CA ALA A 31 13.07 14.26 7.54
C ALA A 31 12.24 14.77 6.36
N VAL A 32 12.88 14.96 5.21
CA VAL A 32 12.24 15.49 4.00
C VAL A 32 12.28 14.49 2.86
N ASP A 33 11.23 14.43 2.06
CA ASP A 33 11.22 13.61 0.84
C ASP A 33 10.47 14.35 -0.27
N ARG A 34 10.97 14.26 -1.50
CA ARG A 34 10.33 14.82 -2.67
C ARG A 34 9.02 14.12 -3.00
N PHE A 35 8.88 12.84 -2.65
CA PHE A 35 7.66 12.08 -2.84
C PHE A 35 6.63 12.47 -1.78
N ARG A 36 5.35 12.39 -2.16
CA ARG A 36 4.24 12.73 -1.24
C ARG A 36 3.99 11.68 -0.17
N GLN A 37 4.63 10.52 -0.27
CA GLN A 37 4.60 9.46 0.73
C GLN A 37 6.01 8.89 0.86
N ALA A 38 6.34 8.46 2.08
CA ALA A 38 7.61 7.80 2.35
C ALA A 38 7.75 6.45 1.63
N GLY A 39 8.99 6.02 1.41
CA GLY A 39 9.30 4.72 0.82
C GLY A 39 8.96 4.56 -0.67
N GLN A 40 8.56 5.63 -1.38
CA GLN A 40 8.14 5.53 -2.78
C GLN A 40 9.28 5.27 -3.78
N GLY A 41 10.53 5.59 -3.46
CA GLY A 41 11.69 5.32 -4.34
C GLY A 41 12.08 3.82 -4.42
N THR A 42 13.38 3.49 -4.42
CA THR A 42 13.87 2.10 -4.48
C THR A 42 13.30 1.19 -3.38
N THR A 43 12.86 1.75 -2.25
CA THR A 43 12.21 1.00 -1.15
C THR A 43 10.89 0.34 -1.57
N SER A 44 10.15 0.88 -2.54
CA SER A 44 8.92 0.27 -3.06
C SER A 44 9.18 -0.75 -4.20
N ARG A 45 10.41 -0.78 -4.74
CA ARG A 45 10.78 -1.51 -5.96
C ARG A 45 11.94 -2.47 -5.73
N ASN A 46 11.78 -3.37 -4.77
CA ASN A 46 12.76 -4.41 -4.44
C ASN A 46 12.08 -5.73 -4.09
N SER A 47 12.89 -6.79 -3.99
CA SER A 47 12.46 -8.15 -3.66
C SER A 47 11.88 -8.34 -2.27
N GLN A 48 11.96 -7.35 -1.38
CA GLN A 48 11.46 -7.43 0.00
C GLN A 48 12.11 -8.55 0.85
N VAL A 49 13.31 -9.00 0.47
CA VAL A 49 14.02 -10.09 1.13
C VAL A 49 14.80 -9.59 2.35
N ILE A 50 14.67 -10.31 3.47
CA ILE A 50 15.61 -10.27 4.60
C ILE A 50 16.76 -11.22 4.26
N HIS A 51 17.92 -10.68 3.88
CA HIS A 51 19.07 -11.48 3.45
C HIS A 51 19.89 -12.02 4.63
N ALA A 52 20.38 -13.26 4.51
CA ALA A 52 21.29 -13.85 5.50
C ALA A 52 22.78 -13.46 5.34
N GLY A 53 23.16 -12.76 4.27
CA GLY A 53 24.54 -12.29 4.08
C GLY A 53 25.46 -13.15 3.20
N LEU A 54 24.95 -14.17 2.49
CA LEU A 54 25.75 -15.26 1.91
C LEU A 54 26.86 -14.87 0.90
N TYR A 55 26.69 -13.78 0.14
CA TYR A 55 27.49 -13.52 -1.07
C TYR A 55 28.45 -12.34 -0.95
N TYR A 56 28.41 -11.60 0.16
CA TYR A 56 29.13 -10.33 0.26
C TYR A 56 30.59 -10.58 0.60
N PRO A 57 31.55 -9.84 0.00
CA PRO A 57 32.97 -9.98 0.32
C PRO A 57 33.22 -9.86 1.82
N ASP A 58 34.15 -10.68 2.33
CA ASP A 58 34.52 -10.61 3.74
C ASP A 58 35.05 -9.21 4.11
N GLY A 59 34.72 -8.73 5.31
CA GLY A 59 35.07 -7.38 5.78
C GLY A 59 34.24 -6.22 5.19
N SER A 60 33.47 -6.43 4.12
CA SER A 60 32.62 -5.38 3.52
C SER A 60 31.52 -4.91 4.48
N LEU A 61 31.08 -3.65 4.33
CA LEU A 61 29.93 -3.12 5.06
C LEU A 61 28.66 -3.92 4.75
N LYS A 62 28.45 -4.34 3.50
CA LYS A 62 27.35 -5.23 3.11
C LYS A 62 27.37 -6.54 3.92
N ALA A 63 28.52 -7.23 4.03
CA ALA A 63 28.62 -8.46 4.80
C ALA A 63 28.31 -8.22 6.29
N ARG A 64 29.01 -7.26 6.90
CA ARG A 64 28.92 -6.96 8.33
C ARG A 64 27.51 -6.49 8.72
N PHE A 65 26.94 -5.56 7.96
CA PHE A 65 25.65 -4.97 8.29
C PHE A 65 24.50 -5.93 8.02
N CYS A 66 24.55 -6.72 6.94
CA CYS A 66 23.51 -7.69 6.64
C CYS A 66 23.39 -8.75 7.74
N ALA A 67 24.52 -9.34 8.14
CA ALA A 67 24.54 -10.37 9.18
C ALA A 67 24.06 -9.82 10.54
N ALA A 68 24.53 -8.63 10.93
CA ALA A 68 24.14 -8.01 12.20
C ALA A 68 22.69 -7.50 12.21
N SER A 69 22.15 -7.07 11.06
CA SER A 69 20.82 -6.47 11.00
C SER A 69 19.70 -7.49 10.83
N ALA A 70 19.94 -8.65 10.20
CA ALA A 70 18.86 -9.59 9.88
C ALA A 70 18.07 -10.01 11.13
N ALA A 71 18.75 -10.41 12.21
CA ALA A 71 18.11 -10.74 13.49
C ALA A 71 17.38 -9.54 14.12
N ARG A 72 18.01 -8.35 14.08
CA ARG A 72 17.39 -7.11 14.60
C ARG A 72 16.13 -6.74 13.81
N LEU A 73 16.13 -6.96 12.50
CA LEU A 73 14.98 -6.66 11.65
C LEU A 73 13.83 -7.65 11.87
N TYR A 74 14.11 -8.93 12.10
CA TYR A 74 13.08 -9.89 12.54
C TYR A 74 12.48 -9.49 13.88
N LYS A 75 13.31 -9.22 14.89
CA LYS A 75 12.85 -8.78 16.21
C LYS A 75 12.02 -7.49 16.12
N PHE A 76 12.50 -6.53 15.33
CA PHE A 76 11.77 -5.29 15.04
C PHE A 76 10.40 -5.59 14.42
N ALA A 77 10.37 -6.49 13.43
CA ALA A 77 9.14 -6.87 12.74
C ALA A 77 8.14 -7.57 13.65
N GLU A 78 8.61 -8.48 14.52
CA GLU A 78 7.79 -9.14 15.54
C GLU A 78 7.20 -8.12 16.52
N SER A 79 8.05 -7.25 17.09
CA SER A 79 7.63 -6.26 18.09
C SER A 79 6.59 -5.27 17.56
N ARG A 80 6.58 -4.99 16.25
CA ARG A 80 5.70 -4.02 15.61
C ARG A 80 4.65 -4.64 14.71
N HIS A 81 4.47 -5.96 14.81
CA HIS A 81 3.51 -6.71 14.00
C HIS A 81 3.64 -6.42 12.49
N ILE A 82 4.86 -6.17 12.02
CA ILE A 82 5.14 -5.96 10.59
C ILE A 82 5.00 -7.30 9.88
N PRO A 83 4.22 -7.40 8.79
CA PRO A 83 4.12 -8.64 8.02
C PRO A 83 5.49 -9.10 7.53
N HIS A 84 5.89 -10.28 7.98
CA HIS A 84 7.14 -10.93 7.60
C HIS A 84 6.97 -12.44 7.64
N TRP A 85 7.77 -13.13 6.86
CA TRP A 85 7.77 -14.59 6.81
C TRP A 85 9.18 -15.10 6.60
N ASN A 86 9.69 -15.90 7.55
CA ASN A 86 10.91 -16.65 7.37
C ASN A 86 10.64 -17.90 6.51
N CYS A 87 10.47 -17.68 5.20
CA CYS A 87 10.27 -18.72 4.21
C CYS A 87 11.56 -19.47 3.85
N GLN A 88 12.71 -19.10 4.41
CA GLN A 88 14.01 -19.69 4.08
C GLN A 88 14.39 -19.50 2.60
N LYS A 89 15.64 -19.82 2.26
CA LYS A 89 16.13 -19.77 0.88
C LYS A 89 16.96 -20.98 0.55
N LEU A 90 16.75 -21.56 -0.62
CA LEU A 90 17.64 -22.53 -1.23
C LEU A 90 18.52 -21.82 -2.26
N VAL A 91 19.84 -21.94 -2.08
CA VAL A 91 20.79 -21.60 -3.14
C VAL A 91 21.10 -22.87 -3.90
N VAL A 92 20.78 -22.91 -5.19
CA VAL A 92 20.78 -24.16 -5.97
C VAL A 92 21.91 -24.18 -6.99
N ALA A 93 22.54 -25.33 -7.12
CA ALA A 93 23.57 -25.61 -8.12
C ALA A 93 22.98 -26.41 -9.28
N ALA A 94 23.28 -25.98 -10.51
CA ALA A 94 23.14 -26.84 -11.68
C ALA A 94 24.26 -27.91 -11.68
N GLU A 95 24.13 -28.91 -12.55
CA GLU A 95 25.15 -29.94 -12.74
C GLU A 95 26.53 -29.31 -13.01
N GLY A 96 27.55 -29.73 -12.25
CA GLY A 96 28.92 -29.22 -12.38
C GLY A 96 29.19 -27.92 -11.61
N GLN A 97 28.23 -27.39 -10.85
CA GLN A 97 28.41 -26.19 -10.01
C GLN A 97 28.58 -26.49 -8.50
N GLU A 98 28.67 -27.77 -8.12
CA GLU A 98 28.67 -28.22 -6.73
C GLU A 98 29.86 -27.68 -5.94
N GLU A 99 31.05 -27.61 -6.56
CA GLU A 99 32.24 -27.03 -5.93
C GLU A 99 32.08 -25.53 -5.66
N ARG A 100 31.48 -24.78 -6.59
CA ARG A 100 31.18 -23.36 -6.37
C ARG A 100 30.17 -23.17 -5.23
N LEU A 101 29.19 -24.06 -5.14
CA LEU A 101 28.21 -24.06 -4.05
C LEU A 101 28.89 -24.33 -2.71
N LYS A 102 29.86 -25.26 -2.65
CA LYS A 102 30.69 -25.49 -1.46
C LYS A 102 31.49 -24.25 -1.07
N THR A 103 32.11 -23.54 -2.02
CA THR A 103 32.80 -22.27 -1.74
C THR A 103 31.86 -21.23 -1.15
N VAL A 104 30.64 -21.09 -1.68
CA VAL A 104 29.63 -20.17 -1.11
C VAL A 104 29.26 -20.59 0.32
N ALA A 105 29.10 -21.89 0.57
CA ALA A 105 28.80 -22.41 1.91
C ALA A 105 29.94 -22.13 2.92
N GLU A 106 31.18 -22.34 2.50
CA GLU A 106 32.38 -22.07 3.31
C GLU A 106 32.54 -20.59 3.61
N HIS A 107 32.35 -19.75 2.61
CA HIS A 107 32.36 -18.29 2.75
C HIS A 107 31.26 -17.80 3.70
N ALA A 108 30.02 -18.27 3.54
CA ALA A 108 28.93 -17.91 4.45
C ALA A 108 29.23 -18.32 5.91
N ARG A 109 29.94 -19.45 6.13
CA ARG A 109 30.38 -19.87 7.47
C ARG A 109 31.51 -19.00 8.03
N SER A 110 32.43 -18.52 7.18
CA SER A 110 33.55 -17.67 7.64
C SER A 110 33.06 -16.31 8.14
N ILE A 111 32.14 -15.67 7.40
CA ILE A 111 31.64 -14.31 7.70
C ILE A 111 30.56 -14.25 8.80
N GLY A 112 30.20 -15.39 9.40
CA GLY A 112 29.27 -15.39 10.53
C GLY A 112 27.80 -15.20 10.18
N CYS A 113 27.36 -15.61 8.98
CA CYS A 113 25.94 -15.67 8.65
C CYS A 113 25.20 -16.47 9.73
N LEU A 114 24.13 -15.86 10.29
CA LEU A 114 23.33 -16.43 11.36
C LEU A 114 22.95 -17.88 11.01
N GLN A 115 23.35 -18.82 11.88
CA GLN A 115 23.16 -20.28 11.77
C GLN A 115 24.17 -21.02 10.87
N LYS A 116 25.45 -20.97 11.28
CA LYS A 116 26.57 -21.69 10.63
C LYS A 116 26.33 -23.20 10.51
N GLU A 117 25.57 -23.79 11.43
CA GLU A 117 25.24 -25.21 11.49
C GLU A 117 24.34 -25.66 10.33
N ASN A 118 23.63 -24.73 9.70
CA ASN A 118 22.60 -25.04 8.70
C ASN A 118 23.01 -24.77 7.24
N MET A 119 24.25 -24.31 7.00
CA MET A 119 24.84 -24.22 5.65
C MET A 119 25.27 -25.60 5.11
N ARG A 120 24.50 -26.65 5.42
CA ARG A 120 24.80 -28.01 4.96
C ARG A 120 24.49 -28.14 3.47
N MET A 121 25.31 -28.93 2.77
CA MET A 121 25.00 -29.33 1.41
C MET A 121 23.81 -30.28 1.44
N LEU A 122 22.79 -29.96 0.65
CA LEU A 122 21.60 -30.78 0.42
C LEU A 122 21.78 -31.57 -0.87
N SER A 123 21.49 -32.86 -0.79
CA SER A 123 21.49 -33.75 -1.94
C SER A 123 20.23 -33.56 -2.80
N ARG A 124 20.22 -34.14 -4.01
CA ARG A 124 19.01 -34.24 -4.84
C ARG A 124 17.83 -34.88 -4.09
N HIS A 125 18.10 -35.86 -3.24
CA HIS A 125 17.05 -36.52 -2.45
C HIS A 125 16.44 -35.55 -1.42
N ASP A 126 17.29 -34.82 -0.69
CA ASP A 126 16.83 -33.80 0.26
C ASP A 126 15.99 -32.73 -0.43
N LEU A 127 16.42 -32.28 -1.62
CA LEU A 127 15.70 -31.29 -2.40
C LEU A 127 14.32 -31.78 -2.84
N LYS A 128 14.20 -33.04 -3.29
CA LYS A 128 12.91 -33.62 -3.69
C LYS A 128 11.93 -33.75 -2.53
N VAL A 129 12.43 -33.90 -1.30
CA VAL A 129 11.60 -33.88 -0.08
C VAL A 129 11.16 -32.46 0.27
N LEU A 130 12.05 -31.46 0.12
CA LEU A 130 11.78 -30.08 0.51
C LEU A 130 10.93 -29.32 -0.52
N GLU A 131 11.21 -29.50 -1.80
CA GLU A 131 10.62 -28.80 -2.94
C GLU A 131 10.51 -29.79 -4.13
N PRO A 132 9.42 -30.57 -4.25
CA PRO A 132 9.32 -31.68 -5.21
C PRO A 132 9.48 -31.29 -6.69
N ASP A 133 9.07 -30.08 -7.05
CA ASP A 133 9.17 -29.52 -8.41
C ASP A 133 10.54 -28.89 -8.72
N LEU A 134 11.45 -28.86 -7.74
CA LEU A 134 12.79 -28.27 -7.89
C LEU A 134 13.75 -29.28 -8.51
N VAL A 135 14.42 -28.88 -9.58
CA VAL A 135 15.50 -29.65 -10.21
C VAL A 135 16.83 -28.93 -10.01
N ALA A 136 17.73 -29.55 -9.25
CA ALA A 136 19.10 -29.09 -9.06
C ALA A 136 20.00 -30.28 -8.71
N SER A 137 21.32 -30.12 -8.84
CA SER A 137 22.28 -31.17 -8.48
C SER A 137 22.58 -31.18 -6.98
N ALA A 138 22.68 -30.00 -6.38
CA ALA A 138 22.81 -29.79 -4.95
C ALA A 138 22.26 -28.41 -4.55
N ALA A 139 22.06 -28.20 -3.25
CA ALA A 139 21.70 -26.88 -2.72
C ALA A 139 22.31 -26.62 -1.34
N ILE A 140 22.30 -25.37 -0.90
CA ILE A 140 22.45 -25.02 0.51
C ILE A 140 21.19 -24.33 1.01
N LEU A 141 20.80 -24.65 2.25
CA LEU A 141 19.68 -24.00 2.91
C LEU A 141 20.17 -22.79 3.71
N SER A 142 19.48 -21.67 3.53
CA SER A 142 19.68 -20.44 4.27
C SER A 142 18.45 -20.18 5.14
N PRO A 143 18.44 -20.68 6.38
CA PRO A 143 17.28 -20.67 7.26
C PRO A 143 16.96 -19.31 7.88
N GLY A 144 17.90 -18.36 7.86
CA GLY A 144 17.70 -16.99 8.34
C GLY A 144 17.25 -16.02 7.25
N THR A 145 16.89 -16.51 6.05
CA THR A 145 16.40 -15.67 4.95
C THR A 145 14.90 -15.72 4.87
N GLY A 146 14.25 -14.57 4.69
CA GLY A 146 12.81 -14.52 4.49
C GLY A 146 12.39 -13.27 3.75
N VAL A 147 11.13 -12.90 3.91
CA VAL A 147 10.52 -11.72 3.28
C VAL A 147 9.83 -10.84 4.31
N ILE A 148 9.75 -9.53 4.03
CA ILE A 148 9.18 -8.51 4.91
C ILE A 148 8.52 -7.39 4.13
N CYS A 149 7.40 -6.89 4.63
CA CYS A 149 6.71 -5.75 4.02
C CYS A 149 7.54 -4.47 4.18
N ALA A 150 8.26 -4.05 3.14
CA ALA A 150 9.16 -2.89 3.20
C ALA A 150 8.41 -1.59 3.55
N HIS A 151 7.19 -1.40 3.04
CA HIS A 151 6.36 -0.23 3.38
C HIS A 151 5.96 -0.20 4.85
N SER A 152 5.66 -1.36 5.44
CA SER A 152 5.35 -1.46 6.87
C SER A 152 6.58 -1.18 7.73
N VAL A 153 7.77 -1.61 7.31
CA VAL A 153 9.05 -1.25 7.97
C VAL A 153 9.25 0.26 7.97
N VAL A 154 9.11 0.92 6.81
CA VAL A 154 9.24 2.39 6.73
C VAL A 154 8.23 3.08 7.64
N SER A 155 6.97 2.65 7.59
CA SER A 155 5.89 3.23 8.41
C SER A 155 6.18 3.13 9.91
N ALA A 156 6.64 1.96 10.38
CA ALA A 156 7.00 1.75 11.78
C ALA A 156 8.22 2.58 12.21
N LEU A 157 9.25 2.68 11.35
CA LEU A 157 10.44 3.49 11.62
C LEU A 157 10.09 4.97 11.75
N LEU A 158 9.24 5.49 10.86
CA LEU A 158 8.78 6.88 10.90
C LEU A 158 7.90 7.14 12.11
N ALA A 159 7.00 6.21 12.48
CA ALA A 159 6.19 6.32 13.69
C ALA A 159 7.06 6.42 14.96
N GLU A 160 8.15 5.66 15.05
CA GLU A 160 9.09 5.78 16.17
C GLU A 160 9.92 7.05 16.16
N ALA A 161 10.34 7.49 14.97
CA ALA A 161 11.02 8.76 14.81
C ALA A 161 10.11 9.90 15.29
N GLU A 162 8.83 9.88 14.88
CA GLU A 162 7.81 10.85 15.30
C GLU A 162 7.58 10.82 16.80
N ALA A 163 7.40 9.62 17.38
CA ALA A 163 7.24 9.44 18.82
C ALA A 163 8.46 9.95 19.62
N SER A 164 9.62 10.01 18.97
CA SER A 164 10.87 10.56 19.52
C SER A 164 11.08 12.04 19.18
N GLY A 165 10.10 12.72 18.57
CA GLY A 165 10.10 14.16 18.31
C GLY A 165 10.55 14.57 16.90
N ALA A 166 10.73 13.65 15.96
CA ALA A 166 11.04 13.99 14.57
C ALA A 166 9.83 14.54 13.81
N ASP A 167 10.07 15.53 12.95
CA ASP A 167 9.09 16.09 12.01
C ASP A 167 9.35 15.60 10.57
N PHE A 168 8.31 15.62 9.74
CA PHE A 168 8.37 15.17 8.35
C PHE A 168 7.80 16.19 7.38
N SER A 169 8.48 16.38 6.25
CA SER A 169 7.98 17.19 5.13
C SER A 169 8.06 16.41 3.82
N PHE A 170 6.92 15.85 3.40
CA PHE A 170 6.77 15.10 2.15
C PHE A 170 6.30 16.00 1.00
N GLY A 171 6.67 15.67 -0.23
CA GLY A 171 6.46 16.55 -1.38
C GLY A 171 7.42 17.74 -1.40
N SER A 172 8.53 17.65 -0.65
CA SER A 172 9.52 18.71 -0.47
C SER A 172 10.83 18.29 -1.15
N ASP A 173 11.05 18.81 -2.36
CA ASP A 173 12.24 18.50 -3.14
C ASP A 173 13.38 19.47 -2.76
N VAL A 174 14.51 18.93 -2.33
CA VAL A 174 15.73 19.71 -2.04
C VAL A 174 16.54 19.77 -3.33
N GLU A 175 16.78 20.98 -3.83
CA GLU A 175 17.46 21.18 -5.11
C GLU A 175 18.94 21.55 -4.95
N ASP A 176 19.26 22.23 -3.85
CA ASP A 176 20.58 22.78 -3.61
C ASP A 176 20.92 22.74 -2.12
N VAL A 177 22.18 22.52 -1.83
CA VAL A 177 22.73 22.58 -0.48
C VAL A 177 24.00 23.41 -0.54
N SER A 178 24.21 24.24 0.47
CA SER A 178 25.49 24.93 0.68
C SER A 178 25.97 24.70 2.10
N TRP A 179 27.28 24.70 2.29
CA TRP A 179 27.93 24.55 3.59
C TRP A 179 28.90 25.70 3.78
N ASP A 180 28.77 26.41 4.90
CA ASP A 180 29.59 27.60 5.21
C ASP A 180 30.78 27.29 6.14
N GLY A 181 31.00 26.01 6.44
CA GLY A 181 32.00 25.53 7.40
C GLY A 181 31.43 25.22 8.79
N ASN A 182 30.20 25.65 9.08
CA ASN A 182 29.54 25.46 10.38
C ASN A 182 28.15 24.83 10.24
N ALA A 183 27.33 25.30 9.32
CA ALA A 183 25.96 24.80 9.10
C ALA A 183 25.68 24.54 7.61
N PHE A 184 24.69 23.67 7.37
CA PHE A 184 24.17 23.40 6.04
C PHE A 184 22.96 24.28 5.78
N THR A 185 22.86 24.86 4.58
CA THR A 185 21.66 25.53 4.09
C THR A 185 21.09 24.73 2.94
N LEU A 186 19.90 24.17 3.13
CA LEU A 186 19.13 23.46 2.12
C LEU A 186 18.14 24.43 1.45
N THR A 187 18.12 24.44 0.13
CA THR A 187 17.15 25.18 -0.69
C THR A 187 16.19 24.21 -1.35
N PHE A 188 14.89 24.40 -1.10
CA PHE A 188 13.81 23.62 -1.69
C PHE A 188 13.38 24.19 -3.04
N SER A 189 12.70 23.39 -3.86
CA SER A 189 12.26 23.76 -5.22
C SER A 189 11.28 24.94 -5.27
N ASP A 190 10.59 25.25 -4.17
CA ASP A 190 9.73 26.43 -4.03
C ASP A 190 10.49 27.68 -3.55
N GLY A 191 11.81 27.58 -3.39
CA GLY A 191 12.71 28.63 -2.90
C GLY A 191 12.77 28.74 -1.37
N PHE A 192 12.02 27.90 -0.63
CA PHE A 192 12.13 27.86 0.83
C PHE A 192 13.52 27.39 1.26
N LYS A 193 14.00 27.88 2.41
CA LYS A 193 15.33 27.56 2.93
C LYS A 193 15.29 27.12 4.39
N VAL A 194 15.98 26.00 4.65
CA VAL A 194 16.20 25.44 6.00
C VAL A 194 17.68 25.37 6.25
N THR A 195 18.10 25.73 7.46
CA THR A 195 19.47 25.56 7.95
C THR A 195 19.54 24.43 8.95
N CYS A 196 20.63 23.67 9.00
CA CYS A 196 20.83 22.64 10.01
C CYS A 196 22.30 22.40 10.37
N ASP A 197 22.52 21.85 11.57
CA ASP A 197 23.86 21.53 12.05
C ASP A 197 24.33 20.16 11.54
N LYS A 198 23.38 19.24 11.32
CA LYS A 198 23.65 17.91 10.77
C LYS A 198 22.82 17.63 9.52
N LEU A 199 23.46 17.12 8.47
CA LEU A 199 22.84 16.76 7.22
C LEU A 199 23.12 15.30 6.88
N ILE A 200 22.05 14.53 6.69
CA ILE A 200 22.11 13.14 6.27
C ILE A 200 21.55 13.06 4.85
N ASN A 201 22.42 12.79 3.88
CA ASN A 201 22.02 12.59 2.50
C ASN A 201 21.68 11.12 2.26
N ALA A 202 20.39 10.80 2.40
CA ALA A 202 19.79 9.49 2.18
C ALA A 202 18.92 9.45 0.90
N ALA A 203 19.21 10.29 -0.09
CA ALA A 203 18.38 10.52 -1.26
C ALA A 203 18.42 9.38 -2.32
N GLY A 204 19.00 8.23 -1.97
CA GLY A 204 19.01 7.02 -2.80
C GLY A 204 19.66 7.27 -4.17
N LEU A 205 18.89 7.10 -5.24
CA LEU A 205 19.36 7.31 -6.62
C LEU A 205 19.89 8.74 -6.84
N HIS A 206 19.38 9.73 -6.10
CA HIS A 206 19.74 11.14 -6.24
C HIS A 206 20.78 11.62 -5.23
N ALA A 207 21.32 10.72 -4.39
CA ALA A 207 22.30 11.10 -3.38
C ALA A 207 23.57 11.71 -4.01
N GLY A 208 24.03 11.17 -5.13
CA GLY A 208 25.15 11.74 -5.89
C GLY A 208 24.86 13.15 -6.42
N GLN A 209 23.72 13.31 -7.12
CA GLN A 209 23.30 14.60 -7.69
C GLN A 209 23.14 15.69 -6.61
N LEU A 210 22.58 15.35 -5.45
CA LEU A 210 22.47 16.31 -4.35
C LEU A 210 23.85 16.68 -3.81
N ALA A 211 24.74 15.69 -3.64
CA ALA A 211 26.09 15.92 -3.12
C ALA A 211 26.95 16.77 -4.06
N GLU A 212 26.75 16.69 -5.38
CA GLU A 212 27.45 17.53 -6.37
C GLU A 212 27.26 19.04 -6.14
N THR A 213 26.23 19.44 -5.40
CA THR A 213 25.95 20.87 -5.11
C THR A 213 26.89 21.47 -4.04
N PHE A 214 27.50 20.66 -3.18
CA PHE A 214 28.34 21.13 -2.06
C PHE A 214 29.57 20.28 -1.73
N VAL A 215 29.69 19.08 -2.30
CA VAL A 215 30.85 18.20 -2.14
C VAL A 215 31.76 18.36 -3.35
N GLU A 216 33.06 18.45 -3.12
CA GLU A 216 34.03 18.48 -4.20
C GLU A 216 33.86 17.23 -5.10
N PRO A 217 33.69 17.39 -6.44
CA PRO A 217 33.43 16.27 -7.33
C PRO A 217 34.46 15.15 -7.30
N ARG A 218 35.72 15.45 -6.92
CA ARG A 218 36.81 14.48 -6.80
C ARG A 218 36.64 13.52 -5.61
N LEU A 219 35.85 13.90 -4.62
CA LEU A 219 35.55 13.09 -3.44
C LEU A 219 34.35 12.17 -3.67
N LEU A 220 33.54 12.42 -4.70
CA LEU A 220 32.37 11.61 -5.01
C LEU A 220 32.74 10.38 -5.86
N PRO A 221 32.16 9.20 -5.57
CA PRO A 221 32.35 8.03 -6.40
C PRO A 221 31.66 8.21 -7.78
N LYS A 222 32.14 7.50 -8.80
CA LYS A 222 31.42 7.42 -10.08
C LYS A 222 30.15 6.57 -9.91
N PHE A 223 29.00 7.19 -9.99
CA PHE A 223 27.71 6.51 -9.91
C PHE A 223 27.36 5.81 -11.23
N ARG A 224 26.83 4.59 -11.12
CA ARG A 224 26.25 3.83 -12.23
C ARG A 224 24.87 3.34 -11.85
N PHE A 225 23.99 3.16 -12.82
CA PHE A 225 22.62 2.74 -12.57
C PHE A 225 22.33 1.42 -13.27
N CYS A 226 21.72 0.51 -12.51
CA CYS A 226 21.34 -0.81 -12.98
C CYS A 226 19.86 -1.04 -12.66
N LYS A 227 19.08 -1.22 -13.71
CA LYS A 227 17.68 -1.62 -13.64
C LYS A 227 17.58 -3.13 -13.44
N GLY A 228 16.60 -3.54 -12.65
CA GLY A 228 16.20 -4.94 -12.50
C GLY A 228 14.71 -5.08 -12.75
N ASN A 229 14.36 -5.97 -13.66
CA ASN A 229 12.99 -6.22 -14.06
C ASN A 229 12.45 -7.45 -13.32
N TYR A 230 11.16 -7.42 -12.99
CA TYR A 230 10.46 -8.53 -12.36
C TYR A 230 9.29 -8.96 -13.22
N PHE A 231 9.08 -10.27 -13.22
CA PHE A 231 7.94 -10.93 -13.84
C PHE A 231 7.15 -11.66 -12.77
N ARG A 232 5.83 -11.62 -12.89
CA ARG A 232 4.93 -12.43 -12.06
C ARG A 232 4.48 -13.65 -12.87
N PRO A 233 4.39 -14.83 -12.24
CA PRO A 233 3.78 -15.97 -12.90
C PRO A 233 2.27 -15.74 -13.06
N THR A 234 1.72 -16.28 -14.15
CA THR A 234 0.28 -16.38 -14.42
C THR A 234 -0.26 -17.75 -14.01
N VAL A 235 0.63 -18.64 -13.57
CA VAL A 235 0.35 -19.99 -13.06
C VAL A 235 0.72 -20.07 -11.57
N PRO A 236 0.15 -21.03 -10.82
CA PRO A 236 0.57 -21.30 -9.45
C PRO A 236 2.05 -21.67 -9.38
N VAL A 237 2.73 -21.21 -8.33
CA VAL A 237 4.13 -21.58 -8.03
C VAL A 237 4.13 -22.60 -6.90
N PRO A 238 4.80 -23.77 -7.07
CA PRO A 238 4.73 -24.86 -6.08
C PRO A 238 5.70 -24.70 -4.91
N PHE A 239 6.60 -23.72 -4.96
CA PHE A 239 7.70 -23.59 -4.00
C PHE A 239 7.30 -22.89 -2.71
N GLN A 240 7.83 -23.38 -1.58
CA GLN A 240 7.60 -22.80 -0.25
C GLN A 240 8.78 -21.94 0.24
N ARG A 241 9.92 -22.01 -0.47
CA ARG A 241 11.15 -21.29 -0.16
C ARG A 241 11.56 -20.39 -1.31
N LEU A 242 12.38 -19.39 -1.01
CA LEU A 242 13.05 -18.61 -2.06
C LEU A 242 14.05 -19.50 -2.80
N ILE A 243 14.08 -19.44 -4.13
CA ILE A 243 15.01 -20.23 -4.96
C ILE A 243 15.99 -19.29 -5.65
N TYR A 244 17.27 -19.48 -5.37
CA TYR A 244 18.36 -18.65 -5.90
C TYR A 244 19.36 -19.54 -6.63
N PRO A 245 19.29 -19.63 -7.97
CA PRO A 245 20.32 -20.34 -8.73
C PRO A 245 21.67 -19.66 -8.61
N LEU A 246 22.74 -20.45 -8.57
CA LEU A 246 24.09 -19.91 -8.76
C LEU A 246 24.20 -19.27 -10.14
N PRO A 247 24.86 -18.10 -10.26
CA PRO A 247 25.05 -17.47 -11.56
C PRO A 247 25.83 -18.41 -12.50
N PRO A 248 25.49 -18.43 -13.80
CA PRO A 248 26.18 -19.27 -14.77
C PRO A 248 27.68 -18.94 -14.81
N PRO A 249 28.56 -19.90 -15.16
CA PRO A 249 30.02 -19.69 -15.21
C PRO A 249 30.44 -18.55 -16.14
N SER A 250 29.61 -18.20 -17.13
CA SER A 250 29.81 -17.07 -18.05
C SER A 250 29.72 -15.69 -17.40
N GLY A 251 29.25 -15.60 -16.15
CA GLY A 251 29.08 -14.33 -15.43
C GLY A 251 27.92 -13.46 -15.91
N ALA A 252 27.16 -13.91 -16.92
CA ALA A 252 25.98 -13.22 -17.42
C ALA A 252 24.76 -13.52 -16.54
N GLY A 253 24.38 -12.54 -15.71
CA GLY A 253 23.16 -12.54 -14.89
C GLY A 253 23.29 -13.22 -13.53
N LEU A 254 22.76 -12.59 -12.47
CA LEU A 254 22.27 -13.38 -11.33
C LEU A 254 21.11 -14.20 -11.88
N GLY A 255 21.18 -15.54 -11.80
CA GLY A 255 20.10 -16.37 -12.33
C GLY A 255 18.76 -15.97 -11.71
N THR A 256 17.68 -16.04 -12.50
CA THR A 256 16.39 -15.48 -12.13
C THR A 256 15.90 -16.04 -10.80
N HIS A 257 15.91 -15.20 -9.76
CA HIS A 257 15.49 -15.65 -8.43
C HIS A 257 13.98 -15.81 -8.37
N LEU A 258 13.51 -16.75 -7.55
CA LEU A 258 12.15 -16.77 -7.05
C LEU A 258 12.09 -16.08 -5.70
N THR A 259 11.17 -15.12 -5.60
CA THR A 259 10.78 -14.48 -4.36
C THR A 259 9.30 -14.66 -4.11
N LEU A 260 8.93 -14.78 -2.84
CA LEU A 260 7.55 -14.95 -2.40
C LEU A 260 7.07 -13.65 -1.75
N ASP A 261 5.79 -13.34 -1.85
CA ASP A 261 5.24 -12.24 -1.07
C ASP A 261 5.06 -12.63 0.41
N VAL A 262 4.91 -11.60 1.23
CA VAL A 262 4.71 -11.74 2.68
C VAL A 262 3.35 -12.34 3.05
N GLU A 263 2.38 -12.30 2.14
CA GLU A 263 1.03 -12.86 2.34
C GLU A 263 0.97 -14.36 1.99
N GLY A 264 2.05 -14.91 1.42
CA GLY A 264 2.20 -16.34 1.09
C GLY A 264 1.42 -16.79 -0.14
N GLY A 265 0.90 -15.85 -0.95
CA GLY A 265 -0.02 -16.11 -2.06
C GLY A 265 0.49 -15.71 -3.45
N GLY A 266 1.56 -14.92 -3.50
CA GLY A 266 2.14 -14.38 -4.74
C GLY A 266 3.63 -14.67 -4.85
N ALA A 267 4.07 -14.83 -6.10
CA ALA A 267 5.46 -15.13 -6.45
C ALA A 267 5.96 -14.12 -7.48
N LYS A 268 7.26 -13.86 -7.45
CA LYS A 268 7.93 -12.93 -8.35
C LYS A 268 9.26 -13.51 -8.78
N PHE A 269 9.50 -13.46 -10.08
CA PHE A 269 10.75 -13.85 -10.71
C PHE A 269 11.59 -12.62 -11.00
N GLY A 270 12.88 -12.71 -10.67
CA GLY A 270 13.85 -11.64 -10.85
C GLY A 270 14.48 -11.20 -9.53
N PRO A 271 15.16 -10.06 -9.50
CA PRO A 271 15.41 -9.19 -10.63
C PRO A 271 16.52 -9.73 -11.51
N ASP A 272 16.51 -9.33 -12.77
CA ASP A 272 17.68 -9.45 -13.62
C ASP A 272 18.52 -8.15 -13.64
N THR A 273 19.40 -8.01 -14.64
CA THR A 273 20.38 -6.93 -14.75
C THR A 273 20.29 -6.24 -16.10
N GLU A 274 19.93 -4.96 -16.10
CA GLU A 274 19.92 -4.06 -17.25
C GLU A 274 20.72 -2.80 -16.89
N TRP A 275 21.93 -2.67 -17.43
CA TRP A 275 22.77 -1.50 -17.17
C TRP A 275 22.27 -0.31 -18.01
N LEU A 276 22.06 0.82 -17.34
CA LEU A 276 21.71 2.07 -18.01
C LEU A 276 22.97 2.72 -18.61
N PRO A 277 22.81 3.63 -19.61
CA PRO A 277 23.90 4.39 -20.19
C PRO A 277 24.81 5.04 -19.12
N ASP A 278 26.09 5.17 -19.43
CA ASP A 278 27.09 5.74 -18.52
C ASP A 278 26.78 7.18 -18.11
N ASP A 279 26.05 7.92 -18.95
CA ASP A 279 25.60 9.30 -18.77
C ASP A 279 24.17 9.41 -18.23
N TYR A 280 23.54 8.30 -17.85
CA TYR A 280 22.20 8.31 -17.28
C TYR A 280 22.17 9.10 -15.96
N ALA A 281 21.36 10.15 -15.94
CA ALA A 281 20.99 10.89 -14.73
C ALA A 281 19.58 10.47 -14.28
N PRO A 282 19.39 10.10 -13.00
CA PRO A 282 18.07 9.79 -12.47
C PRO A 282 17.10 10.95 -12.64
N VAL A 283 15.92 10.65 -13.17
CA VAL A 283 14.88 11.66 -13.43
C VAL A 283 14.05 11.89 -12.16
N LYS A 284 13.61 13.14 -11.93
CA LYS A 284 12.84 13.51 -10.74
C LYS A 284 11.45 12.83 -10.71
N ASP A 285 10.80 12.74 -11.86
CA ASP A 285 9.47 12.15 -12.02
C ASP A 285 9.57 10.65 -12.38
N MET A 286 9.01 9.79 -11.52
CA MET A 286 9.05 8.33 -11.69
C MET A 286 8.13 7.80 -12.80
N ASP A 287 7.17 8.60 -13.26
CA ASP A 287 6.10 8.21 -14.21
C ASP A 287 6.35 8.69 -15.65
N GLY A 288 7.04 9.81 -15.87
CA GLY A 288 7.22 10.40 -17.21
C GLY A 288 8.36 9.83 -18.07
N SER A 289 9.34 9.13 -17.48
CA SER A 289 10.58 8.76 -18.20
C SER A 289 10.55 7.41 -18.91
N GLY A 290 9.56 6.57 -18.63
CA GLY A 290 9.48 5.20 -19.16
C GLY A 290 10.57 4.23 -18.68
N VAL A 291 11.58 4.71 -17.93
CA VAL A 291 12.71 3.87 -17.47
C VAL A 291 12.24 2.67 -16.64
N TYR A 292 11.15 2.83 -15.89
CA TYR A 292 10.60 1.76 -15.04
C TYR A 292 9.70 0.76 -15.80
N ASN A 293 9.47 0.95 -17.11
CA ASN A 293 8.69 0.02 -17.91
C ASN A 293 9.41 -1.33 -18.01
N VAL A 294 8.70 -2.41 -17.73
CA VAL A 294 9.21 -3.76 -17.92
C VAL A 294 8.92 -4.17 -19.37
N ASP A 295 9.98 -4.38 -20.15
CA ASP A 295 9.85 -4.87 -21.52
C ASP A 295 9.41 -6.34 -21.49
N ALA A 296 8.20 -6.59 -22.01
CA ALA A 296 7.59 -7.91 -22.06
C ALA A 296 8.39 -8.92 -22.90
N SER A 297 9.20 -8.47 -23.86
CA SER A 297 10.04 -9.35 -24.68
C SER A 297 11.05 -10.16 -23.85
N ARG A 298 11.38 -9.67 -22.65
CA ARG A 298 12.35 -10.28 -21.73
C ARG A 298 11.80 -11.53 -21.04
N ALA A 299 10.48 -11.76 -21.10
CA ALA A 299 9.82 -12.94 -20.54
C ALA A 299 10.48 -14.24 -21.01
N ALA A 300 10.82 -14.36 -22.30
CA ALA A 300 11.43 -15.56 -22.87
C ALA A 300 12.76 -15.92 -22.17
N SER A 301 13.62 -14.94 -21.93
CA SER A 301 14.89 -15.15 -21.21
C SER A 301 14.70 -15.52 -19.74
N PHE A 302 13.64 -15.01 -19.10
CA PHE A 302 13.29 -15.40 -17.73
C PHE A 302 12.80 -16.85 -17.71
N GLU A 303 11.91 -17.22 -18.62
CA GLU A 303 11.38 -18.60 -18.73
C GLU A 303 12.50 -19.60 -18.95
N GLU A 304 13.42 -19.33 -19.89
CA GLU A 304 14.60 -20.17 -20.14
C GLU A 304 15.44 -20.35 -18.87
N SER A 305 15.74 -19.25 -18.16
CA SER A 305 16.53 -19.32 -16.93
C SER A 305 15.80 -20.04 -15.79
N ILE A 306 14.48 -19.95 -15.69
CA ILE A 306 13.68 -20.61 -14.66
C ILE A 306 13.54 -22.11 -14.96
N GLN A 307 13.32 -22.47 -16.22
CA GLN A 307 13.16 -23.86 -16.67
C GLN A 307 14.41 -24.72 -16.39
N CYS A 308 15.59 -24.11 -16.21
CA CYS A 308 16.78 -24.81 -15.74
C CYS A 308 16.62 -25.46 -14.36
N TRP A 309 15.76 -24.92 -13.50
CA TRP A 309 15.55 -25.42 -12.13
C TRP A 309 14.08 -25.67 -11.77
N TRP A 310 13.13 -25.22 -12.59
CA TRP A 310 11.71 -25.57 -12.56
C TRP A 310 11.24 -25.98 -13.97
N PRO A 311 11.58 -27.19 -14.45
CA PRO A 311 11.35 -27.60 -15.84
C PRO A 311 9.88 -27.68 -16.24
N SER A 312 8.96 -27.80 -15.27
CA SER A 312 7.52 -27.86 -15.52
C SER A 312 6.88 -26.48 -15.65
N LEU A 313 7.64 -25.38 -15.61
CA LEU A 313 7.14 -24.03 -15.92
C LEU A 313 6.59 -24.01 -17.35
N PRO A 314 5.28 -23.76 -17.55
CA PRO A 314 4.71 -23.65 -18.89
C PRO A 314 5.26 -22.44 -19.65
N SER A 315 5.52 -22.57 -20.94
CA SER A 315 5.93 -21.43 -21.78
C SER A 315 4.81 -20.38 -21.84
N GLY A 316 5.20 -19.10 -21.90
CA GLY A 316 4.26 -17.97 -21.90
C GLY A 316 3.52 -17.76 -20.58
N SER A 317 4.05 -18.28 -19.47
CA SER A 317 3.41 -18.18 -18.15
C SER A 317 3.94 -17.02 -17.30
N LEU A 318 4.75 -16.13 -17.86
CA LEU A 318 5.23 -14.92 -17.19
C LEU A 318 4.56 -13.66 -17.73
N ALA A 319 4.09 -12.81 -16.83
CA ALA A 319 3.62 -11.46 -17.14
C ALA A 319 4.57 -10.41 -16.55
N PRO A 320 4.82 -9.29 -17.23
CA PRO A 320 5.52 -8.15 -16.63
C PRO A 320 4.88 -7.72 -15.31
N ASP A 321 5.72 -7.41 -14.31
CA ASP A 321 5.25 -6.96 -12.98
C ASP A 321 5.72 -5.52 -12.70
N TYR A 322 6.95 -5.34 -12.22
CA TYR A 322 7.55 -4.03 -11.98
C TYR A 322 9.05 -4.07 -12.23
N SER A 323 9.69 -2.90 -12.23
CA SER A 323 11.14 -2.79 -12.18
C SER A 323 11.58 -1.84 -11.07
N GLY A 324 12.85 -1.98 -10.68
CA GLY A 324 13.54 -1.10 -9.73
C GLY A 324 14.93 -0.73 -10.22
N LEU A 325 15.43 0.42 -9.77
CA LEU A 325 16.78 0.90 -10.07
C LEU A 325 17.69 0.75 -8.85
N ARG A 326 18.92 0.31 -9.11
CA ARG A 326 20.03 0.26 -8.16
C ARG A 326 21.06 1.29 -8.54
N VAL A 327 21.51 2.06 -7.57
CA VAL A 327 22.73 2.85 -7.68
C VAL A 327 23.93 1.97 -7.33
N LYS A 328 24.96 2.03 -8.16
CA LYS A 328 26.21 1.27 -8.07
C LYS A 328 27.36 2.25 -7.95
N VAL A 329 28.31 1.91 -7.09
CA VAL A 329 29.58 2.63 -6.91
C VAL A 329 30.74 1.68 -7.21
N PRO A 330 31.94 2.19 -7.57
CA PRO A 330 33.05 1.36 -8.04
C PRO A 330 33.54 0.34 -6.99
N SER A 331 33.43 0.68 -5.70
CA SER A 331 33.79 -0.22 -4.60
C SER A 331 32.92 -1.48 -4.54
N GLY A 332 31.71 -1.43 -5.10
CA GLY A 332 30.71 -2.51 -5.00
C GLY A 332 30.14 -2.69 -3.58
N ASP A 333 30.48 -1.82 -2.63
CA ASP A 333 30.04 -1.85 -1.24
C ASP A 333 29.19 -0.61 -0.91
N PHE A 334 28.69 -0.53 0.33
CA PHE A 334 28.12 0.72 0.84
C PHE A 334 29.22 1.75 1.09
N GLU A 335 28.99 3.00 0.69
CA GLU A 335 29.88 4.11 0.99
C GLU A 335 29.17 5.10 1.91
N ILE A 336 29.57 5.13 3.18
CA ILE A 336 28.99 5.96 4.24
C ILE A 336 30.08 6.87 4.79
N THR A 337 30.01 8.17 4.49
CA THR A 337 31.14 9.08 4.68
C THR A 337 30.71 10.51 4.98
N SER A 338 31.55 11.26 5.69
CA SER A 338 31.38 12.71 5.92
C SER A 338 32.08 13.57 4.87
N HIS A 339 32.92 12.99 4.02
CA HIS A 339 33.85 13.73 3.15
C HIS A 339 34.66 14.84 3.87
N GLY A 340 34.89 14.67 5.18
CA GLY A 340 35.61 15.65 6.00
C GLY A 340 34.78 16.87 6.45
N MET A 341 33.50 16.93 6.12
CA MET A 341 32.59 17.99 6.61
C MET A 341 31.97 17.58 7.94
N GLU A 342 32.15 18.41 8.96
CA GLU A 342 31.52 18.19 10.26
C GLU A 342 29.98 18.26 10.12
N GLY A 343 29.27 17.33 10.76
CA GLY A 343 27.82 17.24 10.69
C GLY A 343 27.26 16.63 9.40
N TYR A 344 28.07 16.29 8.39
CA TYR A 344 27.59 15.60 7.18
C TYR A 344 27.72 14.07 7.28
N CYS A 345 26.71 13.37 6.75
CA CYS A 345 26.80 11.94 6.45
C CYS A 345 26.12 11.64 5.11
N GLY A 346 26.92 11.34 4.08
CA GLY A 346 26.47 10.87 2.77
C GLY A 346 26.32 9.36 2.71
N LEU A 347 25.23 8.88 2.12
CA LEU A 347 24.92 7.47 1.95
C LEU A 347 24.87 7.11 0.46
N TYR A 348 25.93 6.49 -0.04
CA TYR A 348 26.12 6.20 -1.47
C TYR A 348 26.20 4.70 -1.74
N GLY A 349 25.72 4.29 -2.92
CA GLY A 349 25.77 2.88 -3.31
C GLY A 349 24.89 1.96 -2.46
N ILE A 350 23.88 2.51 -1.76
CA ILE A 350 23.00 1.73 -0.87
C ILE A 350 21.97 0.93 -1.69
N GLU A 351 22.45 -0.13 -2.33
CA GLU A 351 21.66 -1.14 -3.02
C GLU A 351 21.35 -2.34 -2.10
N SER A 352 21.02 -3.52 -2.64
CA SER A 352 20.89 -4.74 -1.81
C SER A 352 22.19 -5.06 -1.06
N PRO A 353 22.15 -5.36 0.26
CA PRO A 353 20.97 -5.62 1.10
C PRO A 353 20.53 -4.42 1.97
N GLY A 354 20.33 -3.24 1.40
CA GLY A 354 20.05 -1.99 2.11
C GLY A 354 18.76 -2.00 2.95
N LEU A 355 17.73 -2.74 2.52
CA LEU A 355 16.54 -2.98 3.34
C LEU A 355 16.89 -3.75 4.62
N THR A 356 17.54 -4.91 4.47
CA THR A 356 17.99 -5.75 5.58
C THR A 356 18.92 -4.97 6.50
N SER A 357 19.83 -4.18 5.93
CA SER A 357 20.89 -3.47 6.65
C SER A 357 20.49 -2.12 7.24
N SER A 358 19.24 -1.69 7.05
CA SER A 358 18.77 -0.33 7.34
C SER A 358 19.03 0.12 8.78
N LEU A 359 18.82 -0.75 9.77
CA LEU A 359 19.06 -0.45 11.18
C LEU A 359 20.56 -0.26 11.50
N MET A 360 21.44 -1.11 10.97
CA MET A 360 22.89 -0.95 11.17
C MET A 360 23.48 0.23 10.38
N ILE A 361 22.89 0.56 9.22
CA ILE A 361 23.25 1.78 8.48
C ILE A 361 22.93 3.00 9.34
N ALA A 362 21.78 3.03 10.03
CA ALA A 362 21.44 4.12 10.94
C ALA A 362 22.44 4.24 12.11
N ASP A 363 22.85 3.12 12.73
CA ASP A 363 23.91 3.15 13.75
C ASP A 363 25.23 3.70 13.19
N GLN A 364 25.55 3.40 11.93
CA GLN A 364 26.73 3.93 11.26
C GLN A 364 26.61 5.43 10.99
N VAL A 365 25.42 5.93 10.64
CA VAL A 365 25.14 7.37 10.52
C VAL A 365 25.46 8.08 11.83
N LEU A 366 24.97 7.55 12.97
CA LEU A 366 25.26 8.13 14.29
C LEU A 366 26.78 8.15 14.57
N ARG A 367 27.49 7.05 14.27
CA ARG A 367 28.96 6.99 14.42
C ARG A 367 29.69 8.04 13.58
N VAL A 368 29.31 8.22 12.32
CA VAL A 368 29.93 9.22 11.44
C VAL A 368 29.68 10.64 11.95
N LEU A 369 28.49 10.89 12.52
CA LEU A 369 28.11 12.20 13.05
C LEU A 369 28.61 12.48 14.49
N GLY A 370 29.32 11.52 15.11
CA GLY A 370 29.76 11.62 16.50
C GLY A 370 28.62 11.62 17.52
N VAL A 371 27.45 11.11 17.15
CA VAL A 371 26.26 11.02 18.02
C VAL A 371 26.29 9.67 18.76
N PRO A 372 26.15 9.65 20.10
CA PRO A 372 26.07 8.41 20.86
C PRO A 372 24.92 7.53 20.37
N ILE A 373 25.19 6.23 20.17
CA ILE A 373 24.15 5.26 19.83
C ILE A 373 23.33 5.00 21.10
N PRO A 374 22.01 5.25 21.09
CA PRO A 374 21.15 4.94 22.24
C PRO A 374 21.25 3.45 22.57
N ALA A 375 21.34 3.11 23.86
CA ALA A 375 21.18 1.72 24.29
C ALA A 375 19.80 1.23 23.82
N GLU A 376 19.72 -0.01 23.32
CA GLU A 376 18.44 -0.67 23.06
C GLU A 376 17.73 -0.83 24.42
N ALA A 377 16.91 0.17 24.80
CA ALA A 377 16.06 0.07 25.99
C ALA A 377 15.26 -1.23 25.89
N GLN A 378 15.19 -1.99 26.99
CA GLN A 378 14.31 -3.14 27.09
C GLN A 378 12.92 -2.72 26.61
N GLU A 379 12.47 -3.33 25.51
CA GLU A 379 11.38 -2.86 24.64
C GLU A 379 9.96 -2.97 25.27
N ASP A 380 9.86 -3.09 26.59
CA ASP A 380 8.58 -3.34 27.30
C ASP A 380 7.91 -2.08 27.89
N GLU A 381 8.56 -0.92 27.88
CA GLU A 381 7.95 0.32 28.38
C GLU A 381 7.97 1.41 27.31
N LEU A 382 6.86 1.53 26.58
CA LEU A 382 6.46 2.76 25.89
C LEU A 382 6.06 3.82 26.94
N GLU A 383 7.00 4.17 27.83
CA GLU A 383 6.89 5.37 28.65
C GLU A 383 7.37 6.59 27.87
N ARG A 384 6.68 7.70 28.10
CA ARG A 384 6.78 8.99 27.40
C ARG A 384 8.25 9.43 27.18
N PRO A 385 8.51 10.22 26.11
CA PRO A 385 9.83 10.78 25.87
C PRO A 385 10.35 11.52 27.10
N PRO A 386 11.68 11.51 27.35
CA PRO A 386 12.26 12.23 28.48
C PRO A 386 11.86 13.71 28.42
N PRO A 387 11.56 14.35 29.57
CA PRO A 387 11.18 15.75 29.60
C PRO A 387 12.34 16.61 29.07
N GLY A 388 12.17 17.19 27.88
CA GLY A 388 13.17 18.07 27.25
C GLY A 388 13.33 17.93 25.73
N THR A 389 12.77 16.90 25.09
CA THR A 389 12.82 16.75 23.62
C THR A 389 11.98 17.85 22.98
N ARG A 390 12.62 18.81 22.31
CA ARG A 390 11.93 19.89 21.56
C ARG A 390 11.68 19.42 20.14
N CYS A 391 10.41 19.30 19.77
CA CYS A 391 9.96 19.08 18.40
C CYS A 391 9.83 20.44 17.67
N PHE A 392 10.03 20.51 16.35
CA PHE A 392 9.73 21.75 15.59
C PHE A 392 8.22 22.03 15.61
N SER A 393 7.39 20.98 15.68
CA SER A 393 5.96 21.13 16.01
C SER A 393 5.70 21.67 17.42
N ASP A 394 6.62 21.52 18.37
CA ASP A 394 6.55 22.21 19.67
C ASP A 394 6.97 23.67 19.57
N GLY A 395 7.85 24.06 18.64
CA GLY A 395 8.10 25.45 18.28
C GLY A 395 6.86 26.11 17.65
N LEU A 396 6.16 25.40 16.78
CA LEU A 396 4.89 25.82 16.19
C LEU A 396 3.75 25.82 17.22
N ARG A 397 3.70 24.83 18.12
CA ARG A 397 2.80 24.84 19.28
C ARG A 397 3.17 25.94 20.25
N THR A 398 4.42 26.28 20.48
CA THR A 398 4.79 27.40 21.38
C THR A 398 4.39 28.74 20.75
N LEU A 399 4.43 28.84 19.41
CA LEU A 399 3.84 29.95 18.65
C LEU A 399 2.30 29.97 18.64
N LEU A 400 1.64 28.82 18.81
CA LEU A 400 0.17 28.65 18.73
C LEU A 400 -0.53 28.40 20.08
N GLN A 401 0.24 28.07 21.12
CA GLN A 401 -0.14 27.76 22.51
C GLN A 401 0.56 28.71 23.50
N GLY A 402 1.44 29.59 23.03
CA GLY A 402 1.83 30.77 23.78
C GLY A 402 0.58 31.62 23.98
N GLU A 403 0.13 31.70 25.24
CA GLU A 403 -0.87 32.63 25.74
C GLU A 403 -0.80 33.92 24.91
N ALA A 404 -1.88 34.28 24.23
CA ALA A 404 -2.00 35.64 23.75
C ALA A 404 -1.79 36.52 24.98
N SER A 405 -0.60 37.12 25.08
CA SER A 405 -0.21 38.04 26.15
C SER A 405 -1.44 38.85 26.52
N GLU A 406 -1.73 39.01 27.81
CA GLU A 406 -2.83 39.85 28.30
C GLU A 406 -2.92 41.16 27.50
N SER A 407 -1.78 41.69 27.03
CA SER A 407 -1.70 42.85 26.13
C SER A 407 -2.43 42.74 24.79
N VAL A 408 -2.48 41.58 24.12
CA VAL A 408 -3.16 41.37 22.83
C VAL A 408 -4.67 41.23 23.03
N LEU A 409 -5.08 40.50 24.07
CA LEU A 409 -6.48 40.38 24.47
C LEU A 409 -7.03 41.73 24.94
N GLU A 410 -6.23 42.50 25.67
CA GLU A 410 -6.59 43.85 26.10
C GLU A 410 -6.61 44.84 24.93
N ALA A 411 -5.68 44.73 23.97
CA ALA A 411 -5.73 45.51 22.73
C ALA A 411 -6.99 45.20 21.90
N LEU A 412 -7.44 43.94 21.83
CA LEU A 412 -8.67 43.57 21.13
C LEU A 412 -9.93 44.02 21.87
N LYS A 413 -9.97 43.96 23.20
CA LYS A 413 -11.06 44.53 24.01
C LYS A 413 -11.11 46.05 23.88
N GLN A 414 -9.96 46.72 23.91
CA GLN A 414 -9.83 48.16 23.72
C GLN A 414 -10.29 48.55 22.31
N ARG A 415 -9.93 47.78 21.28
CA ARG A 415 -10.41 48.01 19.91
C ARG A 415 -11.91 47.78 19.74
N ARG A 416 -12.46 46.77 20.43
CA ARG A 416 -13.92 46.53 20.49
C ARG A 416 -14.65 47.71 21.14
N GLU A 417 -14.06 48.27 22.19
CA GLU A 417 -14.62 49.38 22.95
C GLU A 417 -14.51 50.72 22.20
N GLU A 418 -13.42 50.95 21.46
CA GLU A 418 -13.27 52.05 20.51
C GLU A 418 -14.33 51.99 19.41
N VAL A 419 -14.55 50.81 18.81
CA VAL A 419 -15.60 50.61 17.80
C VAL A 419 -16.99 50.81 18.40
N ARG A 420 -17.25 50.36 19.63
CA ARG A 420 -18.52 50.60 20.33
C ARG A 420 -18.77 52.09 20.54
N LYS A 421 -17.77 52.84 21.03
CA LYS A 421 -17.85 54.29 21.22
C LYS A 421 -18.03 55.04 19.91
N ASP A 422 -17.38 54.60 18.83
CA ASP A 422 -17.55 55.20 17.50
C ASP A 422 -18.95 54.93 16.92
N VAL A 423 -19.52 53.74 17.18
CA VAL A 423 -20.91 53.39 16.82
C VAL A 423 -21.91 54.21 17.64
N GLU A 424 -21.67 54.42 18.93
CA GLU A 424 -22.51 55.25 19.80
C GLU A 424 -22.41 56.73 19.42
N ALA A 425 -21.22 57.24 19.12
CA ALA A 425 -21.01 58.61 18.64
C ALA A 425 -21.56 58.83 17.21
N ALA A 426 -21.62 57.78 16.40
CA ALA A 426 -22.32 57.79 15.11
C ALA A 426 -23.85 57.73 15.30
N ALA A 427 -24.35 56.95 16.28
CA ALA A 427 -25.76 56.85 16.62
C ALA A 427 -26.33 58.17 17.20
N VAL A 428 -25.56 58.88 18.03
CA VAL A 428 -25.92 60.23 18.54
C VAL A 428 -26.00 61.26 17.40
N ARG A 429 -25.12 61.15 16.39
CA ARG A 429 -25.18 62.00 15.17
C ARG A 429 -26.30 61.59 14.22
N TRP A 430 -26.69 60.32 14.20
CA TRP A 430 -27.81 59.78 13.41
C TRP A 430 -29.19 60.06 14.04
N GLY A 431 -29.26 60.23 15.36
CA GLY A 431 -30.49 60.43 16.12
C GLY A 431 -31.26 61.72 15.80
N GLN A 432 -30.70 62.63 15.00
CA GLN A 432 -31.37 63.88 14.61
C GLN A 432 -31.96 63.88 13.19
N ALA A 433 -31.83 62.79 12.42
CA ALA A 433 -32.29 62.78 11.02
C ALA A 433 -33.17 61.59 10.58
N ALA A 434 -33.42 60.57 11.42
CA ALA A 434 -34.03 59.32 10.93
C ALA A 434 -35.17 58.73 11.80
N ASP A 435 -35.94 59.57 12.50
CA ASP A 435 -36.97 59.09 13.46
C ASP A 435 -38.34 58.75 12.85
N ALA A 436 -38.54 58.92 11.53
CA ALA A 436 -39.83 58.64 10.88
C ALA A 436 -39.90 57.27 10.16
N ARG A 437 -38.78 56.73 9.67
CA ARG A 437 -38.76 55.47 8.88
C ARG A 437 -38.46 54.21 9.70
N LEU A 438 -37.70 54.33 10.79
CA LEU A 438 -37.34 53.19 11.67
C LEU A 438 -38.55 52.62 12.44
N ARG A 439 -39.57 53.43 12.71
CA ARG A 439 -40.77 52.98 13.44
C ARG A 439 -41.65 52.03 12.64
N SER A 440 -41.60 52.06 11.29
CA SER A 440 -42.37 51.12 10.47
C SER A 440 -41.64 49.79 10.23
N ALA A 441 -40.30 49.77 10.31
CA ALA A 441 -39.49 48.57 10.09
C ALA A 441 -39.40 47.64 11.31
N CYS A 442 -39.73 48.13 12.50
CA CYS A 442 -39.67 47.36 13.76
C CYS A 442 -40.98 46.64 14.12
N ALA A 443 -41.98 46.61 13.24
CA ALA A 443 -43.30 46.03 13.52
C ALA A 443 -43.46 44.54 13.12
N GLU A 444 -42.47 43.92 12.47
CA GLU A 444 -42.53 42.50 12.07
C GLU A 444 -41.71 41.55 12.99
N PRO A 445 -42.11 40.26 13.13
CA PRO A 445 -41.45 39.32 14.04
C PRO A 445 -40.03 38.94 13.58
N VAL A 446 -39.11 38.83 14.55
CA VAL A 446 -37.65 38.92 14.36
C VAL A 446 -36.98 37.58 13.97
N PRO A 447 -36.04 37.53 12.99
CA PRO A 447 -35.14 36.39 12.74
C PRO A 447 -33.86 36.40 13.61
N SER A 448 -33.13 35.28 13.64
CA SER A 448 -31.87 35.07 14.39
C SER A 448 -30.75 36.09 14.05
N PHE A 449 -29.80 36.31 14.97
CA PHE A 449 -28.76 37.38 14.90
C PHE A 449 -27.96 37.45 13.58
N PRO A 450 -27.58 36.34 12.91
CA PRO A 450 -26.95 36.38 11.58
C PRO A 450 -27.91 36.89 10.49
N GLY A 451 -29.19 36.52 10.57
CA GLY A 451 -30.24 37.01 9.69
C GLY A 451 -30.44 38.52 9.83
N ARG A 452 -30.34 39.07 11.05
CA ARG A 452 -30.40 40.53 11.29
C ARG A 452 -29.28 41.28 10.59
N LEU A 453 -28.07 40.74 10.57
CA LEU A 453 -26.92 41.37 9.92
C LEU A 453 -27.01 41.31 8.39
N SER A 454 -27.50 40.20 7.83
CA SER A 454 -27.73 40.07 6.38
C SER A 454 -28.88 40.94 5.90
N SER A 455 -30.00 41.00 6.62
CA SER A 455 -31.13 41.88 6.30
C SER A 455 -30.78 43.35 6.49
N ALA A 456 -30.01 43.71 7.53
CA ALA A 456 -29.52 45.07 7.71
C ALA A 456 -28.52 45.47 6.60
N ALA A 457 -27.62 44.58 6.19
CA ALA A 457 -26.70 44.84 5.08
C ALA A 457 -27.43 45.01 3.74
N ALA A 458 -28.50 44.24 3.49
CA ALA A 458 -29.33 44.37 2.29
C ALA A 458 -30.13 45.69 2.27
N LEU A 459 -30.80 46.03 3.37
CA LEU A 459 -31.51 47.31 3.53
C LEU A 459 -30.58 48.53 3.42
N LEU A 460 -29.34 48.39 3.90
CA LEU A 460 -28.32 49.45 3.82
C LEU A 460 -27.70 49.59 2.42
N GLU A 461 -27.60 48.52 1.63
CA GLU A 461 -27.18 48.61 0.22
C GLU A 461 -28.25 49.28 -0.65
N GLU A 462 -29.52 48.98 -0.41
CA GLU A 462 -30.64 49.64 -1.10
C GLU A 462 -30.66 51.15 -0.81
N HIS A 463 -30.25 51.57 0.39
CA HIS A 463 -30.07 52.99 0.76
C HIS A 463 -28.72 53.60 0.33
N ARG A 464 -27.67 52.80 0.13
CA ARG A 464 -26.38 53.24 -0.41
C ARG A 464 -26.49 53.70 -1.86
N ALA A 465 -27.34 53.05 -2.65
CA ALA A 465 -27.70 53.49 -4.00
C ALA A 465 -28.30 54.91 -4.01
N ALA A 466 -28.93 55.34 -2.91
CA ALA A 466 -29.62 56.62 -2.80
C ALA A 466 -28.78 57.76 -2.17
N THR A 467 -27.68 57.49 -1.46
CA THR A 467 -27.01 58.50 -0.60
C THR A 467 -25.52 58.75 -0.86
N GLY A 468 -24.93 58.18 -1.90
CA GLY A 468 -23.63 58.62 -2.43
C GLY A 468 -22.47 58.65 -1.42
N GLY A 469 -21.82 57.50 -1.19
CA GLY A 469 -20.45 57.42 -0.66
C GLY A 469 -20.22 57.68 0.84
N ALA A 470 -21.14 58.30 1.58
CA ALA A 470 -20.92 58.71 2.96
C ALA A 470 -20.71 57.56 3.98
N LEU A 471 -21.08 56.32 3.65
CA LEU A 471 -21.00 55.16 4.55
C LEU A 471 -19.88 54.16 4.22
N LYS A 472 -19.07 54.40 3.17
CA LYS A 472 -18.05 53.45 2.65
C LYS A 472 -17.12 52.89 3.73
N GLY A 473 -16.67 53.72 4.67
CA GLY A 473 -15.77 53.28 5.76
C GLY A 473 -16.42 52.36 6.80
N VAL A 474 -17.75 52.44 6.97
CA VAL A 474 -18.50 51.51 7.85
C VAL A 474 -18.71 50.17 7.13
N PHE A 475 -18.98 50.19 5.81
CA PHE A 475 -19.07 49.00 4.96
C PHE A 475 -17.76 48.20 4.94
N ASP A 476 -16.62 48.86 4.74
CA ASP A 476 -15.31 48.17 4.69
C ASP A 476 -14.98 47.49 6.03
N ARG A 477 -15.38 48.09 7.15
CA ARG A 477 -15.18 47.53 8.50
C ARG A 477 -16.12 46.36 8.81
N LEU A 478 -17.39 46.43 8.42
CA LEU A 478 -18.34 45.31 8.58
C LEU A 478 -17.98 44.10 7.69
N GLN A 479 -17.59 44.34 6.44
CA GLN A 479 -17.03 43.29 5.58
C GLN A 479 -15.69 42.75 6.13
N GLY A 480 -14.88 43.61 6.75
CA GLY A 480 -13.67 43.19 7.47
C GLY A 480 -14.00 42.24 8.64
N PHE A 481 -15.05 42.55 9.41
CA PHE A 481 -15.51 41.72 10.52
C PHE A 481 -16.12 40.39 10.06
N GLN A 482 -16.93 40.40 8.99
CA GLN A 482 -17.44 39.16 8.37
C GLN A 482 -16.30 38.29 7.82
N ARG A 483 -15.27 38.89 7.21
CA ARG A 483 -14.06 38.19 6.79
C ARG A 483 -13.28 37.61 7.96
N LEU A 484 -13.22 38.30 9.11
CA LEU A 484 -12.59 37.79 10.33
C LEU A 484 -13.38 36.63 10.95
N LEU A 485 -14.71 36.69 11.00
CA LEU A 485 -15.55 35.58 11.46
C LEU A 485 -15.46 34.36 10.55
N ALA A 486 -15.47 34.56 9.23
CA ALA A 486 -15.28 33.49 8.25
C ALA A 486 -13.88 32.87 8.35
N ARG A 487 -12.83 33.70 8.55
CA ARG A 487 -11.46 33.22 8.80
C ARG A 487 -11.35 32.45 10.11
N ARG A 488 -11.99 32.93 11.19
CA ARG A 488 -12.03 32.22 12.47
C ARG A 488 -12.69 30.85 12.32
N ARG A 489 -13.87 30.77 11.71
CA ARG A 489 -14.57 29.49 11.49
C ARG A 489 -13.77 28.54 10.59
N CYS A 490 -13.14 29.07 9.55
CA CYS A 490 -12.23 28.30 8.69
C CYS A 490 -11.03 27.75 9.48
N LEU A 491 -10.41 28.57 10.34
CA LEU A 491 -9.31 28.14 11.20
C LEU A 491 -9.78 27.10 12.25
N GLU A 492 -10.95 27.26 12.85
CA GLU A 492 -11.56 26.28 13.76
C GLU A 492 -11.80 24.94 13.04
N ASP A 493 -12.33 24.97 11.82
CA ASP A 493 -12.54 23.77 11.00
C ASP A 493 -11.20 23.12 10.58
N ILE A 494 -10.17 23.90 10.24
CA ILE A 494 -8.81 23.40 9.95
C ILE A 494 -8.20 22.75 11.19
N VAL A 495 -8.26 23.40 12.35
CA VAL A 495 -7.72 22.87 13.61
C VAL A 495 -8.45 21.59 14.01
N SER A 496 -9.77 21.56 13.89
CA SER A 496 -10.57 20.36 14.16
C SER A 496 -10.22 19.23 13.21
N MET A 497 -10.04 19.53 11.92
CA MET A 497 -9.64 18.55 10.91
C MET A 497 -8.24 17.99 11.21
N VAL A 498 -7.27 18.85 11.53
CA VAL A 498 -5.91 18.43 11.89
C VAL A 498 -5.92 17.54 13.12
N LYS A 499 -6.63 17.93 14.20
CA LYS A 499 -6.75 17.13 15.43
C LYS A 499 -7.34 15.75 15.18
N LYS A 500 -8.41 15.65 14.39
CA LYS A 500 -9.07 14.37 14.08
C LYS A 500 -8.20 13.49 13.20
N THR A 501 -7.63 14.07 12.15
CA THR A 501 -6.67 13.32 11.32
C THR A 501 -5.44 12.90 12.10
N ASP A 502 -4.95 13.68 13.09
CA ASP A 502 -3.88 13.26 14.00
C ASP A 502 -4.32 12.14 14.95
N ALA A 503 -5.52 12.19 15.51
CA ALA A 503 -6.03 11.11 16.37
C ALA A 503 -6.19 9.79 15.59
N VAL A 504 -6.71 9.85 14.36
CA VAL A 504 -6.76 8.71 13.44
C VAL A 504 -5.37 8.21 13.12
N ARG A 505 -4.45 9.11 12.78
CA ARG A 505 -3.05 8.81 12.48
C ARG A 505 -2.37 8.11 13.65
N GLU A 506 -2.45 8.68 14.85
CA GLU A 506 -1.90 8.09 16.07
C GLU A 506 -2.47 6.70 16.34
N ALA A 507 -3.78 6.50 16.24
CA ALA A 507 -4.40 5.20 16.48
C ALA A 507 -3.94 4.13 15.48
N VAL A 508 -3.80 4.49 14.20
CA VAL A 508 -3.33 3.60 13.13
C VAL A 508 -1.85 3.24 13.33
N PHE A 509 -1.00 4.25 13.54
CA PHE A 509 0.45 4.05 13.60
C PHE A 509 0.93 3.52 14.96
N ALA A 510 0.12 3.64 16.02
CA ALA A 510 0.31 2.93 17.28
C ALA A 510 -0.16 1.46 17.22
N CYS A 511 -0.56 0.95 16.06
CA CYS A 511 -1.03 -0.42 15.86
C CYS A 511 -2.17 -0.81 16.83
N ARG A 512 -3.07 0.13 17.16
CA ARG A 512 -4.18 -0.18 18.07
C ARG A 512 -5.05 -1.30 17.50
N PRO A 513 -5.71 -2.10 18.37
CA PRO A 513 -6.69 -3.07 17.93
C PRO A 513 -7.66 -2.46 16.94
N ALA A 514 -8.06 -3.22 15.92
CA ALA A 514 -8.89 -2.70 14.86
C ALA A 514 -10.14 -2.03 15.44
N GLU A 515 -10.75 -2.60 16.48
CA GLU A 515 -11.90 -2.12 17.24
C GLU A 515 -11.75 -0.68 17.77
N GLU A 516 -10.53 -0.26 18.10
CA GLU A 516 -10.23 1.05 18.68
C GLU A 516 -9.91 2.11 17.62
N LEU A 517 -9.79 1.72 16.35
CA LEU A 517 -9.50 2.69 15.28
C LEU A 517 -10.65 3.70 15.13
N PRO A 518 -10.39 5.02 15.09
CA PRO A 518 -11.43 6.05 15.05
C PRO A 518 -11.97 6.25 13.62
N VAL A 519 -12.50 5.18 13.00
CA VAL A 519 -13.03 5.18 11.62
C VAL A 519 -14.13 6.24 11.43
N ALA A 520 -14.96 6.47 12.45
CA ALA A 520 -16.01 7.48 12.41
C ALA A 520 -15.47 8.91 12.25
N GLU A 521 -14.24 9.19 12.71
CA GLU A 521 -13.63 10.49 12.53
C GLU A 521 -13.34 10.80 11.05
N MET A 522 -13.18 9.78 10.21
CA MET A 522 -12.98 9.99 8.77
C MET A 522 -14.21 10.66 8.12
N ALA A 523 -15.43 10.27 8.50
CA ALA A 523 -16.65 10.89 8.00
C ALA A 523 -16.77 12.37 8.47
N GLU A 524 -16.35 12.65 9.70
CA GLU A 524 -16.30 14.03 10.19
C GLU A 524 -15.24 14.86 9.48
N VAL A 525 -14.07 14.27 9.17
CA VAL A 525 -13.01 14.90 8.38
C VAL A 525 -13.50 15.23 6.97
N VAL A 526 -14.26 14.34 6.32
CA VAL A 526 -14.93 14.63 5.03
C VAL A 526 -15.82 15.87 5.16
N THR A 527 -16.65 15.91 6.21
CA THR A 527 -17.57 17.03 6.49
C THR A 527 -16.84 18.34 6.79
N LEU A 528 -15.67 18.26 7.43
CA LEU A 528 -14.81 19.42 7.65
C LEU A 528 -14.21 19.90 6.32
N CYS A 529 -13.64 18.99 5.53
CA CYS A 529 -13.04 19.28 4.22
C CYS A 529 -14.04 19.93 3.25
N SER A 530 -15.29 19.45 3.20
CA SER A 530 -16.32 20.03 2.31
C SER A 530 -16.63 21.50 2.63
N ARG A 531 -16.53 21.89 3.91
CA ARG A 531 -16.73 23.27 4.38
C ARG A 531 -15.52 24.19 4.17
N LEU A 532 -14.34 23.63 3.90
CA LEU A 532 -13.13 24.42 3.69
C LEU A 532 -13.11 25.12 2.31
N PRO A 533 -12.47 26.29 2.20
CA PRO A 533 -12.15 26.92 0.91
C PRO A 533 -11.23 26.03 0.06
N SER A 534 -11.25 26.18 -1.27
CA SER A 534 -10.63 25.25 -2.22
C SER A 534 -9.18 24.88 -1.93
N ARG A 535 -8.32 25.86 -1.55
CA ARG A 535 -6.91 25.60 -1.21
C ARG A 535 -6.77 24.74 0.05
N SER A 536 -7.48 25.07 1.12
CA SER A 536 -7.43 24.35 2.39
C SER A 536 -8.12 22.98 2.29
N ARG A 537 -9.20 22.88 1.50
CA ARG A 537 -9.87 21.62 1.16
C ARG A 537 -8.92 20.64 0.51
N ALA A 538 -8.14 21.07 -0.49
CA ALA A 538 -7.19 20.19 -1.18
C ALA A 538 -6.13 19.61 -0.23
N VAL A 539 -5.64 20.41 0.73
CA VAL A 539 -4.69 19.94 1.76
C VAL A 539 -5.37 18.94 2.71
N GLY A 540 -6.57 19.27 3.19
CA GLY A 540 -7.35 18.40 4.07
C GLY A 540 -7.70 17.05 3.45
N VAL A 541 -8.15 17.07 2.19
CA VAL A 541 -8.47 15.85 1.42
C VAL A 541 -7.24 14.97 1.26
N LYS A 542 -6.08 15.53 0.89
CA LYS A 542 -4.83 14.76 0.77
C LYS A 542 -4.43 14.11 2.09
N ARG A 543 -4.53 14.87 3.19
CA ARG A 543 -4.20 14.39 4.54
C ARG A 543 -5.13 13.25 4.98
N ALA A 544 -6.43 13.37 4.72
CA ALA A 544 -7.41 12.33 5.02
C ALA A 544 -7.20 11.08 4.16
N ARG A 545 -6.96 11.25 2.85
CA ARG A 545 -6.69 10.13 1.92
C ARG A 545 -5.43 9.33 2.29
N PHE A 546 -4.42 9.98 2.88
CA PHE A 546 -3.23 9.28 3.37
C PHE A 546 -3.57 8.21 4.42
N LEU A 547 -4.64 8.41 5.19
CA LEU A 547 -5.06 7.51 6.26
C LEU A 547 -5.99 6.39 5.78
N THR A 548 -6.60 6.51 4.59
CA THR A 548 -7.61 5.54 4.13
C THR A 548 -7.03 4.15 3.88
N GLU A 549 -5.85 4.05 3.26
CA GLU A 549 -5.26 2.75 2.92
C GLU A 549 -4.70 2.01 4.16
N PRO A 550 -3.96 2.67 5.09
CA PRO A 550 -3.58 2.06 6.35
C PRO A 550 -4.78 1.55 7.17
N LEU A 551 -5.85 2.35 7.28
CA LEU A 551 -7.09 1.93 7.97
C LEU A 551 -7.75 0.74 7.27
N ARG A 552 -7.83 0.76 5.93
CA ARG A 552 -8.40 -0.33 5.14
C ARG A 552 -7.62 -1.63 5.37
N SER A 553 -6.29 -1.55 5.36
CA SER A 553 -5.41 -2.70 5.57
C SER A 553 -5.61 -3.29 6.98
N ALA A 554 -5.55 -2.46 8.02
CA ALA A 554 -5.72 -2.89 9.40
C ALA A 554 -7.10 -3.53 9.65
N LEU A 555 -8.18 -2.91 9.16
CA LEU A 555 -9.53 -3.46 9.29
C LEU A 555 -9.72 -4.76 8.48
N SER A 556 -9.12 -4.87 7.29
CA SER A 556 -9.18 -6.09 6.47
C SER A 556 -8.45 -7.25 7.15
N GLN A 557 -7.28 -7.01 7.74
CA GLN A 557 -6.54 -8.02 8.50
C GLN A 557 -7.30 -8.49 9.74
N ALA A 558 -7.88 -7.57 10.51
CA ALA A 558 -8.70 -7.92 11.66
C ALA A 558 -9.95 -8.71 11.26
N LEU A 559 -10.57 -8.36 10.11
CA LEU A 559 -11.68 -9.12 9.57
C LEU A 559 -11.27 -10.55 9.23
N LEU A 560 -10.11 -10.74 8.59
CA LEU A 560 -9.57 -12.08 8.31
C LEU A 560 -9.27 -12.87 9.59
N SER A 561 -8.77 -12.21 10.64
CA SER A 561 -8.58 -12.85 11.95
C SER A 561 -9.90 -13.27 12.58
N ALA A 562 -10.89 -12.38 12.61
CA ALA A 562 -12.21 -12.66 13.15
C ALA A 562 -12.91 -13.80 12.38
N LEU A 563 -12.73 -13.89 11.06
CA LEU A 563 -13.23 -15.02 10.27
C LEU A 563 -12.59 -16.34 10.71
N ARG A 564 -11.29 -16.38 11.01
CA ARG A 564 -10.64 -17.60 11.52
C ARG A 564 -11.18 -18.00 12.89
N GLU A 565 -11.49 -17.03 13.75
CA GLU A 565 -12.08 -17.25 15.08
C GLU A 565 -13.48 -17.86 15.01
N THR A 566 -14.21 -17.71 13.88
CA THR A 566 -15.51 -18.39 13.71
C THR A 566 -15.39 -19.91 13.69
N GLY A 567 -14.22 -20.44 13.34
CA GLY A 567 -13.98 -21.88 13.15
C GLY A 567 -14.73 -22.49 11.95
N THR A 568 -15.59 -21.73 11.29
CA THR A 568 -16.43 -22.19 10.17
C THR A 568 -16.02 -21.57 8.85
N TRP A 569 -15.18 -20.52 8.82
CA TRP A 569 -14.85 -19.83 7.58
C TRP A 569 -13.41 -20.07 7.10
N PRO A 570 -13.19 -20.54 5.86
CA PRO A 570 -14.17 -21.10 4.92
C PRO A 570 -14.55 -22.54 5.28
N LYS A 571 -15.83 -22.94 5.14
CA LYS A 571 -16.30 -24.31 5.45
C LYS A 571 -16.20 -25.24 4.25
N GLU A 572 -16.30 -26.54 4.51
CA GLU A 572 -16.48 -27.52 3.44
C GLU A 572 -17.93 -27.51 2.94
N PRO A 573 -18.16 -27.67 1.61
CA PRO A 573 -19.52 -27.82 1.08
C PRO A 573 -20.30 -28.91 1.81
N GLY A 574 -21.55 -28.62 2.18
CA GLY A 574 -22.42 -29.56 2.90
C GLY A 574 -22.13 -29.73 4.39
N THR A 575 -21.13 -29.06 4.98
CA THR A 575 -20.91 -29.11 6.43
C THR A 575 -21.82 -28.14 7.19
N SER A 576 -22.54 -28.67 8.19
CA SER A 576 -23.35 -27.88 9.11
C SER A 576 -22.54 -27.56 10.36
N VAL A 577 -22.09 -26.32 10.49
CA VAL A 577 -21.46 -25.83 11.72
C VAL A 577 -22.07 -24.47 12.06
N GLN A 578 -22.50 -24.29 13.31
CA GLN A 578 -22.95 -22.99 13.78
C GLN A 578 -21.76 -22.22 14.38
N PRO A 579 -21.39 -21.06 13.82
CA PRO A 579 -20.31 -20.25 14.39
C PRO A 579 -20.70 -19.72 15.77
N GLY A 580 -19.72 -19.55 16.66
CA GLY A 580 -19.91 -18.90 17.95
C GLY A 580 -20.44 -17.47 17.80
N GLY A 581 -21.46 -17.09 18.58
CA GLY A 581 -22.17 -15.82 18.43
C GLY A 581 -21.30 -14.56 18.53
N ASP A 582 -20.23 -14.60 19.31
CA ASP A 582 -19.32 -13.46 19.54
C ASP A 582 -18.42 -13.17 18.33
N ALA A 583 -17.85 -14.20 17.70
CA ALA A 583 -17.03 -14.07 16.50
C ALA A 583 -17.83 -13.53 15.30
N ARG A 584 -19.09 -13.97 15.16
CA ARG A 584 -20.01 -13.47 14.13
C ARG A 584 -20.29 -11.97 14.28
N GLU A 585 -20.55 -11.50 15.50
CA GLU A 585 -20.80 -10.07 15.74
C GLU A 585 -19.55 -9.23 15.46
N LYS A 586 -18.36 -9.75 15.79
CA LYS A 586 -17.07 -9.11 15.47
C LYS A 586 -16.87 -8.95 13.95
N VAL A 587 -17.14 -9.99 13.16
CA VAL A 587 -17.12 -9.94 11.69
C VAL A 587 -18.06 -8.85 11.17
N LEU A 588 -19.32 -8.83 11.62
CA LEU A 588 -20.31 -7.83 11.18
C LEU A 588 -19.91 -6.40 11.53
N ARG A 589 -19.30 -6.20 12.70
CA ARG A 589 -18.79 -4.89 13.12
C ARG A 589 -17.65 -4.40 12.24
N LEU A 590 -16.72 -5.29 11.87
CA LEU A 590 -15.59 -4.96 11.00
C LEU A 590 -16.03 -4.68 9.56
N CYS A 591 -16.99 -5.45 9.03
CA CYS A 591 -17.61 -5.16 7.73
C CYS A 591 -18.25 -3.76 7.71
N ARG A 592 -19.03 -3.39 8.73
CA ARG A 592 -19.64 -2.05 8.82
C ARG A 592 -18.60 -0.94 8.78
N ARG A 593 -17.49 -1.12 9.48
CA ARG A 593 -16.42 -0.11 9.57
C ARG A 593 -15.62 0.00 8.27
N LEU A 594 -15.37 -1.11 7.59
CA LEU A 594 -14.78 -1.10 6.25
C LEU A 594 -15.70 -0.39 5.23
N SER A 595 -17.02 -0.61 5.29
CA SER A 595 -17.97 0.11 4.44
C SER A 595 -17.99 1.61 4.73
N GLN A 596 -18.03 2.02 6.00
CA GLN A 596 -17.97 3.44 6.40
C GLN A 596 -16.69 4.12 5.90
N LEU A 597 -15.56 3.42 5.97
CA LEU A 597 -14.30 3.93 5.46
C LEU A 597 -14.30 4.05 3.93
N GLN A 598 -14.89 3.07 3.22
CA GLN A 598 -15.03 3.11 1.77
C GLN A 598 -15.91 4.28 1.31
N GLU A 599 -17.03 4.54 2.00
CA GLU A 599 -17.88 5.72 1.78
C GLU A 599 -17.07 7.01 1.97
N SER A 600 -16.35 7.14 3.09
CA SER A 600 -15.50 8.31 3.36
C SER A 600 -14.43 8.49 2.28
N ALA A 601 -13.81 7.41 1.80
CA ALA A 601 -12.81 7.46 0.74
C ALA A 601 -13.41 7.91 -0.61
N ARG A 602 -14.65 7.49 -0.92
CA ARG A 602 -15.40 7.95 -2.09
C ARG A 602 -15.69 9.44 -2.02
N ASP A 603 -16.19 9.92 -0.88
CA ASP A 603 -16.52 11.33 -0.69
C ASP A 603 -15.28 12.22 -0.78
N LEU A 604 -14.14 11.76 -0.24
CA LEU A 604 -12.85 12.47 -0.39
C LEU A 604 -12.43 12.61 -1.85
N ARG A 605 -12.63 11.59 -2.69
CA ARG A 605 -12.32 11.64 -4.14
C ARG A 605 -13.25 12.61 -4.87
N GLN A 606 -14.54 12.63 -4.53
CA GLN A 606 -15.49 13.58 -5.08
C GLN A 606 -15.12 15.04 -4.75
N LEU A 607 -14.67 15.30 -3.52
CA LEU A 607 -14.20 16.64 -3.12
C LEU A 607 -12.94 17.10 -3.88
N GLU A 608 -12.18 16.18 -4.49
CA GLU A 608 -11.00 16.45 -5.30
C GLU A 608 -11.32 16.69 -6.78
N GLY A 609 -12.55 16.42 -7.22
CA GLY A 609 -12.97 16.57 -8.62
C GLY A 609 -12.44 15.48 -9.55
N SER A 610 -12.07 14.31 -9.02
CA SER A 610 -11.69 13.16 -9.84
C SER A 610 -12.93 12.43 -10.35
N GLU A 611 -13.06 12.22 -11.66
CA GLU A 611 -14.10 11.35 -12.22
C GLU A 611 -13.86 9.90 -11.79
N LEU A 612 -14.89 9.24 -11.28
CA LEU A 612 -14.83 7.85 -10.85
C LEU A 612 -14.90 6.95 -12.10
N SER A 613 -13.88 6.13 -12.31
CA SER A 613 -14.00 5.01 -13.25
C SER A 613 -15.09 4.04 -12.74
N PRO A 614 -16.08 3.64 -13.57
CA PRO A 614 -17.12 2.70 -13.16
C PRO A 614 -16.57 1.36 -12.63
N ALA A 615 -15.37 0.97 -13.05
CA ALA A 615 -14.72 -0.26 -12.62
C ALA A 615 -14.16 -0.18 -11.19
N GLU A 616 -13.60 0.97 -10.77
CA GLU A 616 -12.98 1.14 -9.46
C GLU A 616 -13.99 1.26 -8.31
N ASP A 617 -15.21 1.69 -8.62
CA ASP A 617 -16.28 1.92 -7.63
C ASP A 617 -17.20 0.70 -7.43
N SER A 618 -17.01 -0.36 -8.23
CA SER A 618 -17.93 -1.49 -8.31
C SER A 618 -17.74 -2.55 -7.21
N VAL A 619 -16.57 -2.62 -6.56
CA VAL A 619 -16.25 -3.71 -5.63
C VAL A 619 -16.12 -3.19 -4.19
N SER A 620 -17.00 -3.68 -3.31
CA SER A 620 -16.99 -3.33 -1.89
C SER A 620 -15.78 -3.94 -1.15
N TRP A 621 -15.09 -3.13 -0.33
CA TRP A 621 -13.88 -3.53 0.40
C TRP A 621 -14.09 -4.69 1.38
N PRO A 622 -15.17 -4.73 2.19
CA PRO A 622 -15.52 -5.91 2.96
C PRO A 622 -15.55 -7.18 2.11
N CYS A 623 -16.06 -7.12 0.88
CA CYS A 623 -16.20 -8.28 0.00
C CYS A 623 -14.84 -8.81 -0.43
N GLN A 624 -13.91 -7.92 -0.79
CA GLN A 624 -12.57 -8.30 -1.18
C GLN A 624 -11.87 -9.06 -0.05
N ALA A 625 -12.02 -8.56 1.18
CA ALA A 625 -11.48 -9.22 2.37
C ALA A 625 -12.16 -10.58 2.63
N LEU A 626 -13.50 -10.66 2.59
CA LEU A 626 -14.25 -11.90 2.79
C LEU A 626 -13.96 -12.97 1.72
N ALA A 627 -13.74 -12.55 0.47
CA ALA A 627 -13.43 -13.42 -0.65
C ALA A 627 -12.00 -14.00 -0.57
N THR A 628 -11.08 -13.34 0.13
CA THR A 628 -9.65 -13.71 0.14
C THR A 628 -9.41 -15.16 0.61
N PRO A 629 -9.95 -15.62 1.76
CA PRO A 629 -9.81 -17.02 2.20
C PRO A 629 -10.46 -18.03 1.26
N LEU A 630 -11.58 -17.65 0.63
CA LEU A 630 -12.30 -18.52 -0.32
C LEU A 630 -11.52 -18.71 -1.61
N VAL A 631 -10.95 -17.63 -2.14
CA VAL A 631 -10.04 -17.67 -3.30
C VAL A 631 -8.78 -18.49 -2.98
N ALA A 632 -8.21 -18.32 -1.79
CA ALA A 632 -7.07 -19.12 -1.35
C ALA A 632 -7.43 -20.62 -1.26
N ARG A 633 -8.60 -20.96 -0.71
CA ARG A 633 -9.09 -22.34 -0.63
C ARG A 633 -9.41 -22.93 -2.01
N PHE A 634 -10.02 -22.14 -2.89
CA PHE A 634 -10.21 -22.49 -4.29
C PHE A 634 -8.87 -22.89 -4.93
N ARG A 635 -7.85 -22.05 -4.81
CA ARG A 635 -6.51 -22.33 -5.35
C ARG A 635 -5.89 -23.58 -4.72
N HIS A 636 -6.09 -23.79 -3.42
CA HIS A 636 -5.59 -24.98 -2.74
C HIS A 636 -6.18 -26.28 -3.30
N HIS A 637 -7.49 -26.33 -3.55
CA HIS A 637 -8.16 -27.55 -4.03
C HIS A 637 -8.07 -27.74 -5.55
N PHE A 638 -8.02 -26.66 -6.34
CA PHE A 638 -8.15 -26.75 -7.79
C PHE A 638 -6.89 -26.38 -8.58
N CYS A 639 -5.86 -25.85 -7.93
CA CYS A 639 -4.62 -25.47 -8.60
C CYS A 639 -3.41 -26.33 -8.17
N ARG A 640 -3.63 -27.40 -7.40
CA ARG A 640 -2.60 -28.39 -7.01
C ARG A 640 -2.71 -29.67 -7.88
N PRO A 641 -1.62 -30.12 -8.53
CA PRO A 641 -1.61 -31.37 -9.30
C PRO A 641 -2.04 -32.62 -8.50
N ASP A 642 -1.83 -32.59 -7.18
CA ASP A 642 -2.05 -33.74 -6.28
C ASP A 642 -3.42 -33.79 -5.62
N SER A 643 -4.27 -32.78 -5.84
CA SER A 643 -5.62 -32.76 -5.29
C SER A 643 -6.48 -33.86 -5.91
N GLU A 644 -7.20 -34.64 -5.10
CA GLU A 644 -8.15 -35.65 -5.59
C GLU A 644 -9.20 -35.05 -6.53
N LEU A 645 -9.59 -33.78 -6.31
CA LEU A 645 -10.50 -33.00 -7.17
C LEU A 645 -9.84 -32.53 -8.49
N CYS A 646 -8.51 -32.46 -8.55
CA CYS A 646 -7.77 -32.26 -9.80
C CYS A 646 -7.55 -33.58 -10.56
N ARG A 647 -7.59 -34.73 -9.87
CA ARG A 647 -7.43 -36.07 -10.45
C ARG A 647 -8.74 -36.69 -10.92
N THR A 648 -9.89 -36.12 -10.62
CA THR A 648 -11.14 -36.61 -11.20
C THR A 648 -11.12 -36.39 -12.70
N ASP A 649 -11.25 -37.48 -13.46
CA ASP A 649 -11.49 -37.54 -14.91
C ASP A 649 -12.82 -36.88 -15.34
N LYS A 650 -13.43 -36.12 -14.42
CA LYS A 650 -14.80 -35.63 -14.39
C LYS A 650 -14.83 -34.16 -13.98
N PRO A 651 -14.49 -33.22 -14.88
CA PRO A 651 -14.51 -31.77 -14.62
C PRO A 651 -15.88 -31.26 -14.11
N GLU A 652 -16.96 -31.99 -14.36
CA GLU A 652 -18.29 -31.78 -13.76
C GLU A 652 -18.27 -31.72 -12.23
N TRP A 653 -17.45 -32.53 -11.57
CA TRP A 653 -17.45 -32.65 -10.10
C TRP A 653 -16.68 -31.50 -9.46
N ALA A 654 -15.59 -31.08 -10.09
CA ALA A 654 -14.90 -29.85 -9.73
C ALA A 654 -15.83 -28.65 -9.88
N PHE A 655 -16.58 -28.56 -10.99
CA PHE A 655 -17.57 -27.51 -11.19
C PHE A 655 -18.69 -27.55 -10.15
N ARG A 656 -19.25 -28.73 -9.87
CA ARG A 656 -20.26 -28.93 -8.83
C ARG A 656 -19.77 -28.47 -7.46
N TYR A 657 -18.56 -28.87 -7.06
CA TYR A 657 -17.95 -28.44 -5.79
C TYR A 657 -17.79 -26.91 -5.72
N LEU A 658 -17.42 -26.26 -6.84
CA LEU A 658 -17.32 -24.80 -6.90
C LEU A 658 -18.67 -24.11 -6.74
N VAL A 659 -19.70 -24.64 -7.38
CA VAL A 659 -21.06 -24.12 -7.27
C VAL A 659 -21.59 -24.32 -5.86
N GLU A 660 -21.40 -25.50 -5.26
CA GLU A 660 -21.81 -25.80 -3.89
C GLU A 660 -21.05 -24.92 -2.88
N MET A 661 -19.72 -24.78 -3.03
CA MET A 661 -18.91 -23.89 -2.19
C MET A 661 -19.39 -22.44 -2.31
N ALA A 662 -19.59 -21.92 -3.52
CA ALA A 662 -20.06 -20.55 -3.72
C ALA A 662 -21.46 -20.34 -3.14
N SER A 663 -22.37 -21.32 -3.31
CA SER A 663 -23.75 -21.27 -2.83
C SER A 663 -23.84 -21.35 -1.31
N ASP A 664 -23.08 -22.24 -0.68
CA ASP A 664 -23.07 -22.44 0.76
C ASP A 664 -22.51 -21.22 1.50
N HIS A 665 -21.44 -20.63 0.97
CA HIS A 665 -20.84 -19.42 1.53
C HIS A 665 -21.68 -18.17 1.21
N ALA A 666 -22.33 -18.10 0.04
CA ALA A 666 -23.30 -17.05 -0.27
C ALA A 666 -24.51 -17.12 0.68
N THR A 667 -25.05 -18.31 0.94
CA THR A 667 -26.17 -18.51 1.88
C THR A 667 -25.77 -18.17 3.31
N GLU A 668 -24.56 -18.56 3.73
CA GLU A 668 -24.04 -18.21 5.06
C GLU A 668 -23.80 -16.72 5.21
N LEU A 669 -23.24 -16.06 4.18
CA LEU A 669 -23.12 -14.61 4.13
C LEU A 669 -24.48 -13.92 4.09
N GLU A 670 -25.45 -14.40 3.31
CA GLU A 670 -26.83 -13.89 3.33
C GLU A 670 -27.42 -14.00 4.73
N GLY A 671 -27.19 -15.11 5.43
CA GLY A 671 -27.60 -15.30 6.82
C GLY A 671 -26.89 -14.36 7.79
N TRP A 672 -25.58 -14.14 7.63
CA TRP A 672 -24.79 -13.22 8.48
C TRP A 672 -25.20 -11.76 8.23
N LEU A 673 -25.31 -11.39 6.96
CA LEU A 673 -25.47 -10.02 6.49
C LEU A 673 -26.92 -9.57 6.46
N ALA A 674 -27.92 -10.45 6.66
CA ALA A 674 -29.33 -10.07 6.80
C ALA A 674 -29.60 -8.98 7.88
N GLN A 675 -28.63 -8.73 8.77
CA GLN A 675 -28.66 -7.66 9.78
C GLN A 675 -28.04 -6.32 9.31
N LEU A 676 -27.46 -6.26 8.11
CA LEU A 676 -26.94 -5.07 7.45
C LEU A 676 -27.97 -4.54 6.43
N ARG A 677 -27.75 -3.35 5.86
CA ARG A 677 -28.67 -2.78 4.85
C ARG A 677 -28.74 -3.72 3.62
N ALA A 678 -29.93 -3.89 3.06
CA ALA A 678 -30.17 -4.83 1.94
C ALA A 678 -29.34 -4.54 0.68
N GLU A 679 -28.96 -3.28 0.45
CA GLU A 679 -28.08 -2.87 -0.67
C GLU A 679 -26.63 -3.31 -0.46
N ASP A 680 -26.12 -3.23 0.77
CA ASP A 680 -24.78 -3.68 1.14
C ASP A 680 -24.68 -5.21 0.94
N CYS A 681 -25.72 -5.96 1.32
CA CYS A 681 -25.77 -7.42 1.17
C CYS A 681 -25.71 -7.86 -0.30
N ARG A 682 -26.53 -7.24 -1.17
CA ARG A 682 -26.57 -7.59 -2.61
C ARG A 682 -25.25 -7.29 -3.30
N SER A 683 -24.64 -6.14 -3.00
CA SER A 683 -23.29 -5.79 -3.49
C SER A 683 -22.23 -6.77 -2.98
N MET A 684 -22.38 -7.24 -1.73
CA MET A 684 -21.46 -8.19 -1.12
C MET A 684 -21.48 -9.57 -1.76
N VAL A 685 -22.67 -10.12 -2.00
CA VAL A 685 -22.85 -11.40 -2.70
C VAL A 685 -22.35 -11.29 -4.14
N ALA A 686 -22.71 -10.22 -4.86
CA ALA A 686 -22.25 -10.01 -6.24
C ALA A 686 -20.71 -9.91 -6.37
N GLY A 687 -20.06 -9.19 -5.45
CA GLY A 687 -18.59 -9.04 -5.45
C GLY A 687 -17.85 -10.34 -5.13
N LEU A 688 -18.34 -11.12 -4.17
CA LEU A 688 -17.79 -12.44 -3.86
C LEU A 688 -17.92 -13.38 -5.07
N VAL A 689 -19.10 -13.41 -5.68
CA VAL A 689 -19.38 -14.19 -6.88
C VAL A 689 -18.45 -13.80 -8.03
N ALA A 690 -18.22 -12.50 -8.25
CA ALA A 690 -17.33 -12.03 -9.31
C ALA A 690 -15.88 -12.48 -9.10
N ALA A 691 -15.40 -12.49 -7.85
CA ALA A 691 -14.06 -12.97 -7.50
C ALA A 691 -13.92 -14.49 -7.76
N LEU A 692 -14.88 -15.29 -7.28
CA LEU A 692 -14.89 -16.74 -7.49
C LEU A 692 -15.05 -17.10 -8.97
N ALA A 693 -15.93 -16.41 -9.71
CA ALA A 693 -16.10 -16.63 -11.14
C ALA A 693 -14.84 -16.29 -11.94
N THR A 694 -14.10 -15.27 -11.53
CA THR A 694 -12.82 -14.91 -12.16
C THR A 694 -11.77 -15.99 -11.98
N GLU A 695 -11.66 -16.55 -10.78
CA GLU A 695 -10.74 -17.67 -10.51
C GLU A 695 -11.20 -18.96 -11.20
N GLY A 696 -12.51 -19.22 -11.27
CA GLY A 696 -13.11 -20.30 -12.06
C GLY A 696 -12.75 -20.22 -13.55
N ARG A 697 -12.89 -19.04 -14.15
CA ARG A 697 -12.46 -18.78 -15.54
C ARG A 697 -10.97 -19.02 -15.73
N ARG A 698 -10.13 -18.60 -14.79
CA ARG A 698 -8.67 -18.82 -14.83
C ARG A 698 -8.32 -20.31 -14.79
N PHE A 699 -8.94 -21.07 -13.88
CA PHE A 699 -8.77 -22.51 -13.78
C PHE A 699 -9.14 -23.22 -15.09
N VAL A 700 -10.30 -22.90 -15.66
CA VAL A 700 -10.75 -23.53 -16.90
C VAL A 700 -9.89 -23.12 -18.10
N ALA A 701 -9.47 -21.86 -18.19
CA ALA A 701 -8.52 -21.42 -19.21
C ALA A 701 -7.14 -22.10 -19.09
N GLY A 702 -6.72 -22.46 -17.87
CA GLY A 702 -5.53 -23.26 -17.62
C GLY A 702 -5.68 -24.71 -18.05
N ARG A 703 -6.83 -25.34 -17.76
CA ARG A 703 -7.14 -26.72 -18.17
C ARG A 703 -7.35 -26.87 -19.68
N LEU A 704 -8.01 -25.92 -20.33
CA LEU A 704 -8.17 -25.90 -21.79
C LEU A 704 -6.82 -25.88 -22.51
N ARG A 705 -5.85 -25.15 -21.96
CA ARG A 705 -4.47 -25.15 -22.47
C ARG A 705 -3.74 -26.46 -22.24
N ALA A 706 -4.04 -27.17 -21.15
CA ALA A 706 -3.45 -28.47 -20.83
C ALA A 706 -4.08 -29.64 -21.61
N LEU A 707 -5.30 -29.48 -22.13
CA LEU A 707 -6.10 -30.53 -22.78
C LEU A 707 -6.41 -30.19 -24.26
N SER A 708 -5.75 -29.19 -24.84
CA SER A 708 -6.05 -28.70 -26.20
C SER A 708 -5.79 -29.70 -27.33
N GLU A 709 -5.13 -30.82 -27.04
CA GLU A 709 -4.84 -31.89 -27.99
C GLU A 709 -5.78 -33.11 -27.86
N ASP A 710 -6.69 -33.11 -26.88
CA ASP A 710 -7.65 -34.19 -26.64
C ASP A 710 -9.04 -33.84 -27.22
N GLU A 711 -9.32 -34.33 -28.44
CA GLU A 711 -10.59 -34.12 -29.14
C GLU A 711 -11.80 -34.79 -28.45
N VAL A 712 -11.58 -35.71 -27.50
CA VAL A 712 -12.65 -36.34 -26.71
C VAL A 712 -13.04 -35.47 -25.51
N ALA A 713 -12.07 -34.81 -24.87
CA ALA A 713 -12.30 -33.95 -23.69
C ALA A 713 -12.81 -32.53 -24.05
N LYS A 714 -12.55 -32.07 -25.27
CA LYS A 714 -12.83 -30.70 -25.74
C LYS A 714 -14.32 -30.29 -25.74
N PRO A 715 -15.29 -31.12 -26.18
CA PRO A 715 -16.72 -30.78 -26.08
C PRO A 715 -17.19 -30.62 -24.64
N TRP A 716 -16.70 -31.48 -23.75
CA TRP A 716 -16.97 -31.48 -22.31
C TRP A 716 -16.48 -30.20 -21.63
N LEU A 717 -15.28 -29.74 -21.98
CA LEU A 717 -14.69 -28.49 -21.49
C LEU A 717 -15.41 -27.25 -22.01
N LEU A 718 -15.81 -27.23 -23.29
CA LEU A 718 -16.60 -26.13 -23.86
C LEU A 718 -17.98 -26.02 -23.19
N GLN A 719 -18.62 -27.15 -22.90
CA GLN A 719 -19.86 -27.18 -22.14
C GLN A 719 -19.65 -26.67 -20.70
N THR A 720 -18.55 -27.04 -20.05
CA THR A 720 -18.18 -26.55 -18.70
C THR A 720 -17.93 -25.04 -18.68
N LEU A 721 -17.22 -24.49 -19.68
CA LEU A 721 -17.05 -23.05 -19.87
C LEU A 721 -18.39 -22.35 -20.02
N HIS A 722 -19.27 -22.90 -20.86
CA HIS A 722 -20.58 -22.35 -21.12
C HIS A 722 -21.43 -22.31 -19.84
N GLN A 723 -21.36 -23.36 -19.01
CA GLN A 723 -22.04 -23.39 -17.72
C GLN A 723 -21.44 -22.41 -16.69
N LEU A 724 -20.11 -22.21 -16.65
CA LEU A 724 -19.48 -21.17 -15.81
C LEU A 724 -19.90 -19.76 -16.22
N VAL A 725 -20.02 -19.51 -17.53
CA VAL A 725 -20.49 -18.22 -18.06
C VAL A 725 -21.97 -18.04 -17.73
N ARG A 726 -22.81 -19.07 -17.90
CA ARG A 726 -24.23 -19.02 -17.50
C ARG A 726 -24.38 -18.83 -15.98
N PHE A 727 -23.55 -19.49 -15.17
CA PHE A 727 -23.51 -19.33 -13.72
C PHE A 727 -23.15 -17.90 -13.33
N HIS A 728 -22.10 -17.33 -13.93
CA HIS A 728 -21.72 -15.93 -13.71
C HIS A 728 -22.86 -14.98 -14.09
N SER A 729 -23.47 -15.15 -15.26
CA SER A 729 -24.57 -14.31 -15.75
C SER A 729 -25.84 -14.44 -14.90
N ALA A 730 -26.19 -15.66 -14.47
CA ALA A 730 -27.34 -15.92 -13.62
C ALA A 730 -27.16 -15.34 -12.21
N LEU A 731 -25.96 -15.46 -11.62
CA LEU A 731 -25.69 -14.91 -10.30
C LEU A 731 -25.61 -13.38 -10.28
N VAL A 732 -25.07 -12.77 -11.34
CA VAL A 732 -25.04 -11.31 -11.52
C VAL A 732 -26.46 -10.76 -11.73
N GLY A 733 -27.35 -11.53 -12.37
CA GLY A 733 -28.72 -11.10 -12.69
C GLY A 733 -29.80 -11.38 -11.63
N LEU A 734 -29.67 -12.44 -10.82
CA LEU A 734 -30.78 -12.97 -9.99
C LEU A 734 -30.53 -12.97 -8.47
N GLY A 735 -29.42 -12.41 -7.99
CA GLY A 735 -29.20 -12.25 -6.54
C GLY A 735 -28.79 -13.55 -5.82
N GLY A 736 -27.81 -14.27 -6.35
CA GLY A 736 -27.02 -15.24 -5.57
C GLY A 736 -27.61 -16.64 -5.43
N THR A 737 -28.59 -16.84 -4.57
CA THR A 737 -28.95 -18.20 -4.11
C THR A 737 -29.96 -18.93 -5.02
N ALA A 738 -31.01 -18.26 -5.49
CA ALA A 738 -32.01 -18.87 -6.36
C ALA A 738 -31.46 -19.24 -7.75
N ALA A 739 -30.52 -18.44 -8.26
CA ALA A 739 -29.86 -18.68 -9.55
C ALA A 739 -28.93 -19.91 -9.49
N ALA A 740 -28.19 -20.08 -8.39
CA ALA A 740 -27.33 -21.24 -8.20
C ALA A 740 -28.13 -22.54 -8.08
N GLN A 741 -29.24 -22.52 -7.35
CA GLN A 741 -30.14 -23.66 -7.21
C GLN A 741 -30.79 -24.05 -8.54
N ALA A 742 -31.22 -23.07 -9.34
CA ALA A 742 -31.77 -23.31 -10.67
C ALA A 742 -30.73 -23.91 -11.63
N LEU A 743 -29.49 -23.42 -11.61
CA LEU A 743 -28.38 -23.99 -12.39
C LEU A 743 -28.01 -25.40 -11.94
N MET A 744 -28.08 -25.70 -10.63
CA MET A 744 -27.80 -27.05 -10.13
C MET A 744 -28.88 -28.05 -10.53
N ALA A 745 -30.15 -27.63 -10.52
CA ALA A 745 -31.24 -28.44 -11.06
C ALA A 745 -31.10 -28.70 -12.56
N ASP A 746 -30.64 -27.71 -13.34
CA ASP A 746 -30.35 -27.85 -14.78
C ASP A 746 -29.13 -28.76 -15.03
N PHE A 747 -28.18 -28.80 -14.09
CA PHE A 747 -27.01 -29.69 -14.13
C PHE A 747 -27.37 -31.14 -13.80
N ASP A 748 -28.15 -31.38 -12.74
CA ASP A 748 -28.64 -32.72 -12.36
C ASP A 748 -29.64 -33.28 -13.40
N GLY A 749 -30.37 -32.43 -14.12
CA GLY A 749 -31.28 -32.83 -15.21
C GLY A 749 -30.57 -33.21 -16.53
N ASN A 750 -29.32 -32.78 -16.72
CA ASN A 750 -28.52 -33.01 -17.93
C ASN A 750 -27.41 -34.07 -17.75
N VAL A 751 -27.60 -35.03 -16.84
CA VAL A 751 -26.69 -36.18 -16.69
C VAL A 751 -26.66 -36.97 -18.01
N LEU A 752 -25.59 -36.74 -18.78
CA LEU A 752 -24.95 -37.65 -19.73
C LEU A 752 -25.87 -38.37 -20.74
N LEU A 753 -26.21 -37.69 -21.84
CA LEU A 753 -26.32 -38.42 -23.11
C LEU A 753 -24.90 -38.82 -23.52
N ALA A 754 -24.52 -40.07 -23.23
CA ALA A 754 -23.32 -40.66 -23.80
C ALA A 754 -23.39 -40.59 -25.34
N PRO A 755 -22.28 -40.32 -26.06
CA PRO A 755 -22.26 -40.51 -27.50
C PRO A 755 -22.55 -41.99 -27.78
N GLY A 756 -23.65 -42.24 -28.48
CA GLY A 756 -24.24 -43.57 -28.63
C GLY A 756 -23.29 -44.61 -29.20
N GLU A 757 -23.36 -45.83 -28.67
CA GLU A 757 -22.93 -47.03 -29.37
C GLU A 757 -23.69 -47.12 -30.72
N PRO A 758 -23.05 -47.65 -31.78
CA PRO A 758 -23.71 -47.82 -33.07
C PRO A 758 -24.77 -48.92 -32.94
N SER A 759 -26.03 -48.54 -32.80
CA SER A 759 -27.16 -49.47 -32.84
C SER A 759 -27.38 -49.94 -34.28
N GLU A 760 -27.35 -51.26 -34.48
CA GLU A 760 -27.76 -51.95 -35.69
C GLU A 760 -29.18 -51.54 -36.13
N GLU A 761 -29.35 -51.35 -37.45
CA GLU A 761 -30.67 -51.24 -38.10
C GLU A 761 -31.53 -52.49 -37.80
N PRO A 762 -32.87 -52.38 -37.65
CA PRO A 762 -33.75 -52.31 -38.83
C PRO A 762 -35.10 -51.58 -38.68
N GLY A 763 -35.66 -51.13 -39.83
CA GLY A 763 -37.09 -51.33 -40.13
C GLY A 763 -38.02 -50.10 -40.30
N ASP A 764 -38.28 -49.76 -41.56
CA ASP A 764 -39.52 -49.26 -42.19
C ASP A 764 -40.62 -48.46 -41.42
N SER A 765 -40.69 -47.16 -41.74
CA SER A 765 -41.92 -46.41 -42.16
C SER A 765 -42.93 -45.90 -41.07
N PRO A 766 -43.84 -44.93 -41.35
CA PRO A 766 -43.71 -43.55 -40.87
C PRO A 766 -44.95 -42.97 -40.14
N SER A 767 -44.75 -42.03 -39.19
CA SER A 767 -45.82 -41.09 -38.79
C SER A 767 -45.28 -39.79 -38.14
N GLU A 768 -45.22 -38.74 -38.96
CA GLU A 768 -45.48 -37.29 -38.76
C GLU A 768 -44.98 -36.47 -37.54
N PRO A 769 -44.80 -35.13 -37.72
CA PRO A 769 -43.70 -34.38 -37.11
C PRO A 769 -44.13 -33.49 -35.94
N ALA A 770 -43.27 -33.40 -34.92
CA ALA A 770 -43.29 -32.30 -33.95
C ALA A 770 -42.05 -31.42 -34.16
N GLN A 771 -42.31 -30.13 -34.37
CA GLN A 771 -41.38 -29.08 -34.78
C GLN A 771 -40.11 -29.02 -33.93
N ARG A 772 -38.94 -29.26 -34.56
CA ARG A 772 -37.67 -28.70 -34.11
C ARG A 772 -37.63 -27.23 -34.53
N GLY A 773 -37.80 -26.33 -33.55
CA GLY A 773 -37.41 -24.93 -33.71
C GLY A 773 -35.89 -24.86 -33.78
N ALA A 774 -35.38 -24.59 -34.98
CA ALA A 774 -33.99 -24.24 -35.20
C ALA A 774 -33.66 -22.97 -34.40
N LEU A 775 -32.67 -23.04 -33.51
CA LEU A 775 -31.98 -21.84 -33.05
C LEU A 775 -31.17 -21.32 -34.24
N ALA A 776 -31.56 -20.14 -34.73
CA ALA A 776 -30.95 -19.47 -35.86
C ALA A 776 -29.47 -19.15 -35.57
N GLU A 777 -28.65 -19.18 -36.62
CA GLU A 777 -27.22 -18.80 -36.66
C GLU A 777 -26.94 -17.31 -36.29
N GLY A 778 -27.90 -16.61 -35.66
CA GLY A 778 -27.79 -15.20 -35.28
C GLY A 778 -27.16 -14.93 -33.91
N ASP A 779 -27.11 -15.91 -33.00
CA ASP A 779 -26.65 -15.69 -31.62
C ASP A 779 -25.11 -15.84 -31.42
N LEU A 780 -24.36 -16.13 -32.48
CA LEU A 780 -22.90 -16.32 -32.42
C LEU A 780 -22.06 -15.07 -32.73
N GLN A 781 -22.67 -13.93 -33.07
CA GLN A 781 -21.90 -12.73 -33.46
C GLN A 781 -21.44 -11.83 -32.29
N GLY A 782 -21.70 -12.19 -31.03
CA GLY A 782 -21.30 -11.39 -29.86
C GLY A 782 -19.95 -11.74 -29.22
N LEU A 783 -19.25 -12.79 -29.66
CA LEU A 783 -18.08 -13.35 -28.94
C LEU A 783 -16.71 -13.07 -29.58
N HIS A 784 -16.64 -12.16 -30.56
CA HIS A 784 -15.34 -11.72 -31.08
C HIS A 784 -14.86 -10.43 -30.40
N SER A 785 -14.21 -10.60 -29.24
CA SER A 785 -13.22 -9.66 -28.71
C SER A 785 -12.04 -10.49 -28.19
N PRO A 786 -10.78 -10.13 -28.50
CA PRO A 786 -9.66 -11.06 -28.41
C PRO A 786 -9.29 -11.32 -26.94
N LEU A 787 -9.46 -12.57 -26.53
CA LEU A 787 -8.92 -13.19 -25.32
C LEU A 787 -7.79 -14.15 -25.73
#